data_AF-A0A8J5KZ57-F1
#
_entry.id   AF-A0A8J5KZ57-F1
#
_cell.length_a   1.000
_cell.length_b   1.000
_cell.length_c   1.000
_cell.angle_alpha   90.00
_cell.angle_beta   90.00
_cell.angle_gamma   90.00
#
_symmetry.space_group_name_H-M   'P 1'
#
loop_
_entity.id
_entity.type
_entity.pdbx_description
1 polymer ?
#
loop_
_entity_poly.entity_id
_entity_poly.type
_entity_poly.pdbx_seq_one_letter_code
_entity_poly.pdbx_strand_id
1 'polypeptide(L)'
;MALSTFSFPCHLLAAAASNHHKSSMLLSELHHQQHHRRFLKQLKKRRASVCASQSEIGEYHSQRPATPLLDTINYPAHMKNLSLRELKQLSDELRSDIIFNVSNTGGHLGSSLGVVELTVAIHHVFSAPKDKILWDVGHQSYPHKILTGRRDKMQTLRQTNGLSGFTKRSESDYDAFGAGHSSTSISAALGMAVGRDLKGRKNNVIAVIGDGAMTAGQAYEAMNNAGYLDTDMIVILNDNKQVSLPTATLDGPAPPVGALSSALSRLQSSKPLRELRELAKGMTKQIGGSVHDIAAKVDEYARGMISGSGSTLFEELGLYYIGPVDGHNIDDLVTILNEINSTKTTGPVLIHVITEKGRGYPYAERAADKYHGVTKFDPATGKQFKSSCSTKSYTDYFAEALVAEAELDKDIVAIHAAMGGGTGLNRFLREFPDRCFDVGIAEQHAVTFAAGLACEGLKPFCAIYSSFLQRAYDQVVHDVDLQKLPVRFALDRAGLVGADGPTHSGAFDVAYMACLPNMVVMAPSDEAELFHMVATAAAIDDRPSCFRYPRGNGVAVPLPQGNKGVPLEIGKGRILIEGERVALLGYGTAVRSCLAAASMVELHGLKITVADARFCKPLDRSLIRSLAKSHEVLITVEEASIGGFSSHVAQFMALDGLFDGKLKWRPLALPDRYIDHGSASDQLSEAGLTPHEQAYEAMNNAGYLDTDMILILNENKQVSLPTATLDGPAPPVGALSSALSRLQSSKPLRELRELAKGMTKQIGGSVHDIAAKVDEYARGMISGSGSTLFEELGLYYIGPVDGHNIDDLVTILKEIKSTKTTGPVLIHVITEKGRGYPYAERAADKYHGVTKFDPATGKQFKSSCSTKSYTDYFAEALVAEAEAEVDKDIVAIHAAMGGGTGLNRFLREFPDRCFDVGIAEQHAVTFAAGLACEGLKPFCAIYSSFLQRAYDQVVHDVDLQKLPVRFALDRAGLVGADGPTHSGAFDVAYMACLPNMVVMAPSDEAELFHMVATAAAIDDRPSCFRYPRGNGVAVPLPQGNKGVPLEIGKGRILIEGERVALLGYGTAVRSCLAAASMVELHGLKITVADARFCKPLDRSLIRSLAKSHEVLITVEEASIGGFSSHVAQFMALDGLFDGKLKWRPLALPDRYIDHGSASDQLSEAGLTPSHIAASVFNVIGQTRDALKIMMPLEK
;
A
#
# COMPACT_ATOMS: atom_id res chain seq x y z
N MET A 1 -29.57 13.34 47.41
CA MET A 1 -29.39 14.40 48.42
C MET A 1 -28.71 13.79 49.65
N ALA A 2 -27.85 14.53 50.35
CA ALA A 2 -27.85 14.39 51.81
C ALA A 2 -29.18 15.01 52.29
N LEU A 3 -29.99 14.23 53.01
CA LEU A 3 -31.46 14.30 53.14
C LEU A 3 -32.24 13.57 52.02
N SER A 4 -32.39 12.26 52.21
CA SER A 4 -33.68 11.55 52.28
C SER A 4 -34.91 12.26 51.67
N THR A 5 -35.70 11.62 50.81
CA THR A 5 -36.57 10.51 51.23
C THR A 5 -37.20 9.77 50.05
N PHE A 6 -37.62 8.52 50.28
CA PHE A 6 -38.51 7.75 49.40
C PHE A 6 -39.92 8.37 49.34
N SER A 7 -40.59 8.31 48.18
CA SER A 7 -41.84 7.53 48.01
C SER A 7 -42.52 7.72 46.64
N PHE A 8 -42.87 6.59 46.02
CA PHE A 8 -43.98 6.44 45.06
C PHE A 8 -45.31 6.37 45.87
N PRO A 9 -46.54 6.53 45.29
CA PRO A 9 -46.94 5.94 44.01
C PRO A 9 -47.95 6.69 43.10
N CYS A 10 -48.27 6.00 42.01
CA CYS A 10 -49.19 6.32 40.91
C CYS A 10 -50.69 6.38 41.26
N HIS A 11 -51.48 6.74 40.22
CA HIS A 11 -52.85 6.27 39.92
C HIS A 11 -54.03 6.87 40.74
N LEU A 12 -55.26 7.01 40.23
CA LEU A 12 -55.85 7.04 38.86
C LEU A 12 -57.33 7.48 38.97
N LEU A 13 -57.97 7.85 37.84
CA LEU A 13 -59.43 7.84 37.56
C LEU A 13 -60.36 8.78 38.41
N ALA A 14 -61.46 9.36 37.92
CA ALA A 14 -62.10 9.57 36.62
C ALA A 14 -63.50 10.19 36.86
N ALA A 15 -64.14 10.66 35.78
CA ALA A 15 -65.60 10.75 35.59
C ALA A 15 -66.41 11.82 36.40
N ALA A 16 -67.48 12.44 35.87
CA ALA A 16 -68.01 12.53 34.49
C ALA A 16 -69.11 13.65 34.41
N ALA A 17 -69.80 13.73 33.25
CA ALA A 17 -70.94 14.59 32.85
C ALA A 17 -70.57 15.91 32.12
N SER A 18 -71.23 16.35 31.04
CA SER A 18 -72.38 15.77 30.28
C SER A 18 -72.47 16.32 28.83
N ASN A 19 -73.28 15.66 27.97
CA ASN A 19 -73.52 15.94 26.54
C ASN A 19 -74.25 17.27 26.21
N HIS A 20 -74.03 17.83 24.99
CA HIS A 20 -75.06 17.84 23.91
C HIS A 20 -74.61 18.37 22.51
N HIS A 21 -75.03 17.62 21.48
CA HIS A 21 -75.34 17.91 20.05
C HIS A 21 -74.67 19.01 19.17
N LYS A 22 -74.13 18.55 18.01
CA LYS A 22 -74.60 18.78 16.61
C LYS A 22 -75.34 20.11 16.33
N SER A 23 -75.01 20.97 15.34
CA SER A 23 -74.10 20.96 14.17
C SER A 23 -73.77 22.45 13.78
N SER A 24 -73.24 22.91 12.63
CA SER A 24 -73.02 22.37 11.26
C SER A 24 -71.92 23.11 10.46
N MET A 25 -71.85 22.83 9.15
CA MET A 25 -71.04 23.47 8.10
C MET A 25 -71.41 24.94 7.78
N LEU A 26 -70.56 25.56 6.94
CA LEU A 26 -70.60 26.91 6.31
C LEU A 26 -69.97 28.05 7.13
N LEU A 27 -68.62 28.15 7.09
CA LEU A 27 -67.89 29.44 7.02
C LEU A 27 -66.36 29.36 6.81
N SER A 28 -65.72 28.17 6.86
CA SER A 28 -64.24 28.06 6.80
C SER A 28 -63.61 28.04 5.39
N GLU A 29 -64.36 27.76 4.32
CA GLU A 29 -63.79 27.58 2.97
C GLU A 29 -63.46 28.89 2.22
N LEU A 30 -64.03 30.03 2.63
CA LEU A 30 -63.86 31.30 1.92
C LEU A 30 -62.52 32.01 2.17
N HIS A 31 -61.78 31.66 3.22
CA HIS A 31 -60.46 32.27 3.51
C HIS A 31 -59.29 31.54 2.84
N HIS A 32 -59.40 30.23 2.56
CA HIS A 32 -58.26 29.46 2.05
C HIS A 32 -57.96 29.71 0.55
N GLN A 33 -58.98 30.02 -0.26
CA GLN A 33 -58.80 30.23 -1.71
C GLN A 33 -58.16 31.59 -2.10
N GLN A 34 -58.34 32.65 -1.30
CA GLN A 34 -57.74 33.96 -1.63
C GLN A 34 -56.21 33.98 -1.43
N HIS A 35 -55.69 33.32 -0.40
CA HIS A 35 -54.24 33.20 -0.19
C HIS A 35 -53.57 32.40 -1.31
N HIS A 36 -54.17 31.28 -1.74
CA HIS A 36 -53.58 30.44 -2.79
C HIS A 36 -53.53 31.15 -4.16
N ARG A 37 -54.54 31.96 -4.51
CA ARG A 37 -54.53 32.79 -5.73
C ARG A 37 -53.52 33.95 -5.70
N ARG A 38 -53.17 34.49 -4.53
CA ARG A 38 -52.06 35.47 -4.40
C ARG A 38 -50.69 34.81 -4.54
N PHE A 39 -50.49 33.66 -3.89
CA PHE A 39 -49.24 32.89 -3.97
C PHE A 39 -48.92 32.45 -5.42
N LEU A 40 -49.91 31.91 -6.13
CA LEU A 40 -49.78 31.52 -7.54
C LEU A 40 -49.53 32.71 -8.50
N LYS A 41 -50.01 33.92 -8.16
CA LYS A 41 -49.69 35.14 -8.93
C LYS A 41 -48.27 35.67 -8.66
N GLN A 42 -47.70 35.45 -7.48
CA GLN A 42 -46.28 35.74 -7.22
C GLN A 42 -45.36 34.74 -7.92
N LEU A 43 -45.68 33.44 -7.90
CA LEU A 43 -44.93 32.41 -8.63
C LEU A 43 -44.92 32.65 -10.15
N LYS A 44 -46.05 33.05 -10.76
CA LYS A 44 -46.11 33.40 -12.19
C LYS A 44 -45.35 34.67 -12.58
N LYS A 45 -44.86 35.48 -11.63
CA LYS A 45 -44.05 36.69 -11.89
C LYS A 45 -42.54 36.46 -11.71
N ARG A 46 -42.10 35.25 -11.37
CA ARG A 46 -40.70 34.79 -11.34
C ARG A 46 -40.41 33.74 -12.43
N ARG A 47 -40.64 34.10 -13.69
CA ARG A 47 -40.01 33.42 -14.84
C ARG A 47 -39.42 34.48 -15.77
N ALA A 48 -38.25 34.17 -16.33
CA ALA A 48 -37.42 35.03 -17.18
C ALA A 48 -36.69 36.20 -16.50
N SER A 49 -35.97 35.92 -15.42
CA SER A 49 -34.60 36.41 -15.28
C SER A 49 -33.71 35.24 -14.88
N VAL A 50 -32.56 35.07 -15.53
CA VAL A 50 -31.52 34.18 -15.03
C VAL A 50 -31.02 34.82 -13.75
N CYS A 51 -31.23 34.18 -12.60
CA CYS A 51 -30.42 34.49 -11.43
C CYS A 51 -29.02 33.97 -11.74
N ALA A 52 -28.04 34.87 -11.74
CA ALA A 52 -26.64 34.48 -11.74
C ALA A 52 -26.40 33.52 -10.57
N SER A 53 -25.60 32.48 -10.79
CA SER A 53 -25.26 31.51 -9.75
C SER A 53 -24.42 32.18 -8.65
N GLN A 54 -24.41 31.64 -7.43
CA GLN A 54 -23.60 32.21 -6.35
C GLN A 54 -22.09 32.19 -6.69
N SER A 55 -21.66 31.28 -7.56
CA SER A 55 -20.33 31.24 -8.18
C SER A 55 -20.06 32.43 -9.12
N GLU A 56 -21.03 32.89 -9.91
CA GLU A 56 -20.92 34.10 -10.75
C GLU A 56 -20.89 35.41 -9.94
N ILE A 57 -21.54 35.43 -8.76
CA ILE A 57 -21.62 36.62 -7.89
C ILE A 57 -20.46 36.66 -6.87
N GLY A 58 -19.90 35.51 -6.49
CA GLY A 58 -18.85 35.39 -5.47
C GLY A 58 -19.36 35.50 -4.02
N GLU A 59 -20.68 35.53 -3.82
CA GLU A 59 -21.32 35.64 -2.49
C GLU A 59 -21.63 34.25 -1.91
N TYR A 60 -20.75 33.80 -1.02
CA TYR A 60 -20.92 32.58 -0.24
C TYR A 60 -21.43 32.89 1.17
N HIS A 61 -22.27 32.00 1.73
CA HIS A 61 -22.90 32.20 3.04
C HIS A 61 -22.84 30.94 3.91
N SER A 62 -23.04 31.10 5.21
CA SER A 62 -23.12 30.01 6.19
C SER A 62 -24.48 29.27 6.23
N GLN A 63 -25.45 29.69 5.40
CA GLN A 63 -26.74 29.02 5.23
C GLN A 63 -26.68 28.06 4.04
N ARG A 64 -27.47 26.96 4.07
CA ARG A 64 -27.50 25.98 2.98
C ARG A 64 -27.93 26.66 1.66
N PRO A 65 -27.17 26.52 0.56
CA PRO A 65 -27.48 27.17 -0.70
C PRO A 65 -28.76 26.60 -1.33
N ALA A 66 -29.51 27.45 -2.04
CA ALA A 66 -30.66 27.02 -2.82
C ALA A 66 -30.16 26.26 -4.06
N THR A 67 -30.50 24.97 -4.15
CA THR A 67 -29.93 24.03 -5.13
C THR A 67 -31.03 23.22 -5.83
N PRO A 68 -31.98 23.91 -6.51
CA PRO A 68 -33.25 23.32 -6.97
C PRO A 68 -33.12 22.24 -8.06
N LEU A 69 -32.00 22.16 -8.78
CA LEU A 69 -31.74 21.09 -9.75
C LEU A 69 -31.06 19.90 -9.05
N LEU A 70 -30.04 20.15 -8.22
CA LEU A 70 -29.37 19.13 -7.42
C LEU A 70 -30.32 18.46 -6.41
N ASP A 71 -31.33 19.19 -5.91
CA ASP A 71 -32.42 18.64 -5.08
C ASP A 71 -33.28 17.59 -5.81
N THR A 72 -33.17 17.47 -7.14
CA THR A 72 -33.84 16.42 -7.94
C THR A 72 -32.93 15.22 -8.25
N ILE A 73 -31.63 15.30 -7.95
CA ILE A 73 -30.61 14.34 -8.38
C ILE A 73 -30.03 13.60 -7.18
N ASN A 74 -30.49 12.36 -7.00
CA ASN A 74 -29.94 11.46 -5.99
C ASN A 74 -28.94 10.46 -6.57
N TYR A 75 -29.06 10.12 -7.87
CA TYR A 75 -28.24 9.11 -8.54
C TYR A 75 -27.88 9.52 -9.97
N PRO A 76 -26.80 8.98 -10.57
CA PRO A 76 -26.38 9.31 -11.93
C PRO A 76 -27.46 9.12 -13.01
N ALA A 77 -28.35 8.16 -12.81
CA ALA A 77 -29.50 7.90 -13.70
C ALA A 77 -30.42 9.12 -13.88
N HIS A 78 -30.52 10.01 -12.88
CA HIS A 78 -31.36 11.21 -12.95
C HIS A 78 -30.78 12.26 -13.92
N MET A 79 -29.48 12.17 -14.23
CA MET A 79 -28.77 13.17 -15.04
C MET A 79 -28.79 12.87 -16.54
N LYS A 80 -29.21 11.67 -16.96
CA LYS A 80 -29.12 11.20 -18.36
C LYS A 80 -29.92 12.04 -19.36
N ASN A 81 -31.01 12.66 -18.91
CA ASN A 81 -31.90 13.46 -19.76
C ASN A 81 -31.70 14.98 -19.61
N LEU A 82 -30.68 15.42 -18.86
CA LEU A 82 -30.38 16.84 -18.69
C LEU A 82 -29.71 17.42 -19.93
N SER A 83 -30.13 18.62 -20.33
CA SER A 83 -29.45 19.40 -21.37
C SER A 83 -28.08 19.93 -20.87
N LEU A 84 -27.17 20.25 -21.81
CA LEU A 84 -25.88 20.88 -21.48
C LEU A 84 -26.01 22.15 -20.61
N ARG A 85 -27.13 22.88 -20.73
CA ARG A 85 -27.44 24.04 -19.89
C ARG A 85 -27.77 23.65 -18.45
N GLU A 86 -28.54 22.58 -18.26
CA GLU A 86 -28.87 22.04 -16.94
C GLU A 86 -27.64 21.40 -16.30
N LEU A 87 -26.75 20.75 -17.06
CA LEU A 87 -25.47 20.25 -16.54
C LEU A 87 -24.57 21.39 -16.01
N LYS A 88 -24.53 22.54 -16.68
CA LYS A 88 -23.82 23.73 -16.18
C LYS A 88 -24.42 24.26 -14.87
N GLN A 89 -25.74 24.40 -14.82
CA GLN A 89 -26.45 24.78 -13.58
C GLN A 89 -26.17 23.79 -12.44
N LEU A 90 -26.16 22.49 -12.75
CA LEU A 90 -25.87 21.43 -11.79
C LEU A 90 -24.45 21.55 -11.23
N SER A 91 -23.46 21.83 -12.07
CA SER A 91 -22.08 22.06 -11.62
C SER A 91 -21.97 23.22 -10.63
N ASP A 92 -22.66 24.34 -10.89
CA ASP A 92 -22.69 25.49 -9.96
C ASP A 92 -23.39 25.18 -8.63
N GLU A 93 -24.52 24.47 -8.68
CA GLU A 93 -25.25 24.04 -7.48
C GLU A 93 -24.44 23.05 -6.65
N LEU A 94 -23.78 22.09 -7.31
CA LEU A 94 -22.90 21.09 -6.70
C LEU A 94 -21.67 21.73 -6.06
N ARG A 95 -21.03 22.67 -6.74
CA ARG A 95 -19.91 23.48 -6.21
C ARG A 95 -20.31 24.20 -4.92
N SER A 96 -21.48 24.83 -4.90
CA SER A 96 -21.99 25.54 -3.71
C SER A 96 -22.31 24.57 -2.56
N ASP A 97 -22.91 23.42 -2.84
CA ASP A 97 -23.21 22.39 -1.83
C ASP A 97 -21.93 21.77 -1.24
N ILE A 98 -20.88 21.57 -2.04
CA ILE A 98 -19.55 21.12 -1.56
C ILE A 98 -18.95 22.15 -0.59
N ILE A 99 -18.91 23.44 -0.97
CA ILE A 99 -18.35 24.51 -0.13
C ILE A 99 -19.10 24.57 1.21
N PHE A 100 -20.43 24.52 1.19
CA PHE A 100 -21.27 24.52 2.39
C PHE A 100 -21.03 23.30 3.29
N ASN A 101 -20.97 22.08 2.75
CA ASN A 101 -20.76 20.89 3.57
C ASN A 101 -19.33 20.88 4.17
N VAL A 102 -18.31 21.14 3.35
CA VAL A 102 -16.90 21.09 3.77
C VAL A 102 -16.55 22.23 4.73
N SER A 103 -17.22 23.39 4.68
CA SER A 103 -17.00 24.46 5.67
C SER A 103 -17.40 24.07 7.09
N ASN A 104 -18.38 23.17 7.23
CA ASN A 104 -18.88 22.68 8.51
C ASN A 104 -18.09 21.48 9.07
N THR A 105 -17.43 20.70 8.21
CA THR A 105 -16.71 19.46 8.57
C THR A 105 -15.19 19.58 8.51
N GLY A 106 -14.65 20.41 7.62
CA GLY A 106 -13.29 20.25 7.10
C GLY A 106 -13.20 19.14 6.05
N GLY A 107 -12.07 19.05 5.32
CA GLY A 107 -11.94 18.09 4.21
C GLY A 107 -11.00 18.54 3.10
N HIS A 108 -10.99 17.74 2.02
CA HIS A 108 -10.25 18.01 0.80
C HIS A 108 -11.06 18.88 -0.17
N LEU A 109 -11.02 20.21 0.04
CA LEU A 109 -11.85 21.15 -0.71
C LEU A 109 -11.28 21.43 -2.10
N GLY A 110 -10.02 21.88 -2.18
CA GLY A 110 -9.42 22.36 -3.43
C GLY A 110 -9.43 21.33 -4.57
N SER A 111 -9.12 20.07 -4.24
CA SER A 111 -9.18 18.93 -5.17
C SER A 111 -10.59 18.68 -5.68
N SER A 112 -11.57 18.63 -4.77
CA SER A 112 -12.97 18.36 -5.09
C SER A 112 -13.62 19.46 -5.93
N LEU A 113 -13.23 20.72 -5.74
CA LEU A 113 -13.73 21.85 -6.55
C LEU A 113 -13.19 21.84 -7.99
N GLY A 114 -11.98 21.31 -8.20
CA GLY A 114 -11.35 21.23 -9.52
C GLY A 114 -12.00 20.21 -10.46
N VAL A 115 -12.65 19.16 -9.93
CA VAL A 115 -13.22 18.07 -10.73
C VAL A 115 -14.75 18.08 -10.81
N VAL A 116 -15.42 19.19 -10.42
CA VAL A 116 -16.90 19.27 -10.41
C VAL A 116 -17.49 19.01 -11.80
N GLU A 117 -17.06 19.77 -12.81
CA GLU A 117 -17.56 19.61 -14.19
C GLU A 117 -17.20 18.25 -14.78
N LEU A 118 -15.97 17.78 -14.56
CA LEU A 118 -15.51 16.45 -14.98
C LEU A 118 -16.38 15.34 -14.39
N THR A 119 -16.70 15.41 -13.09
CA THR A 119 -17.54 14.41 -12.41
C THR A 119 -18.97 14.41 -12.95
N VAL A 120 -19.55 15.59 -13.19
CA VAL A 120 -20.88 15.73 -13.80
C VAL A 120 -20.89 15.14 -15.21
N ALA A 121 -19.88 15.42 -16.03
CA ALA A 121 -19.76 14.89 -17.39
C ALA A 121 -19.60 13.35 -17.41
N ILE A 122 -18.71 12.80 -16.57
CA ILE A 122 -18.50 11.34 -16.46
C ILE A 122 -19.80 10.63 -16.09
N HIS A 123 -20.51 11.07 -15.05
CA HIS A 123 -21.77 10.43 -14.64
C HIS A 123 -22.94 10.71 -15.60
N HIS A 124 -22.94 11.83 -16.32
CA HIS A 124 -23.92 12.09 -17.38
C HIS A 124 -23.72 11.11 -18.55
N VAL A 125 -22.49 10.82 -18.97
CA VAL A 125 -22.22 9.85 -20.06
C VAL A 125 -22.29 8.40 -19.56
N PHE A 126 -21.43 7.99 -18.62
CA PHE A 126 -21.28 6.59 -18.18
C PHE A 126 -22.32 6.15 -17.14
N SER A 127 -22.69 4.88 -17.17
CA SER A 127 -23.78 4.30 -16.37
C SER A 127 -23.27 3.60 -15.10
N ALA A 128 -22.69 4.35 -14.17
CA ALA A 128 -22.32 3.83 -12.85
C ALA A 128 -23.57 3.35 -12.07
N PRO A 129 -23.49 2.25 -11.29
CA PRO A 129 -22.31 1.45 -10.94
C PRO A 129 -22.03 0.25 -11.88
N LYS A 130 -22.77 0.14 -13.00
CA LYS A 130 -22.50 -0.87 -14.04
C LYS A 130 -21.14 -0.58 -14.69
N ASP A 131 -20.96 0.64 -15.19
CA ASP A 131 -19.65 1.15 -15.59
C ASP A 131 -18.83 1.48 -14.34
N LYS A 132 -17.55 1.10 -14.35
CA LYS A 132 -16.65 1.23 -13.20
C LYS A 132 -15.90 2.54 -13.26
N ILE A 133 -15.98 3.34 -12.20
CA ILE A 133 -15.24 4.60 -12.07
C ILE A 133 -14.33 4.48 -10.85
N LEU A 134 -13.03 4.56 -11.07
CA LEU A 134 -12.00 4.49 -10.04
C LEU A 134 -11.39 5.89 -9.87
N TRP A 135 -11.32 6.39 -8.64
CA TRP A 135 -10.75 7.69 -8.31
C TRP A 135 -9.42 7.50 -7.60
N ASP A 136 -8.30 7.84 -8.24
CA ASP A 136 -6.97 7.73 -7.65
C ASP A 136 -6.84 8.65 -6.43
N VAL A 137 -6.27 8.15 -5.31
CA VAL A 137 -6.31 8.76 -3.96
C VAL A 137 -7.74 8.91 -3.38
N GLY A 138 -8.73 9.32 -4.18
CA GLY A 138 -10.13 9.49 -3.78
C GLY A 138 -10.45 10.84 -3.12
N HIS A 139 -9.46 11.67 -2.80
CA HIS A 139 -9.61 12.97 -2.13
C HIS A 139 -10.31 14.06 -2.96
N GLN A 140 -10.55 13.80 -4.25
CA GLN A 140 -11.29 14.63 -5.20
C GLN A 140 -12.74 14.13 -5.40
N SER A 141 -13.14 13.03 -4.76
CA SER A 141 -14.41 12.32 -5.02
C SER A 141 -15.65 12.92 -4.36
N TYR A 142 -15.57 14.06 -3.66
CA TYR A 142 -16.75 14.65 -2.99
C TYR A 142 -17.94 14.94 -3.93
N PRO A 143 -17.76 15.52 -5.14
CA PRO A 143 -18.85 15.60 -6.13
C PRO A 143 -19.42 14.22 -6.51
N HIS A 144 -18.58 13.19 -6.65
CA HIS A 144 -19.01 11.81 -6.93
C HIS A 144 -19.86 11.27 -5.78
N LYS A 145 -19.46 11.47 -4.52
CA LYS A 145 -20.25 11.05 -3.35
C LYS A 145 -21.63 11.71 -3.31
N ILE A 146 -21.70 13.03 -3.54
CA ILE A 146 -22.96 13.77 -3.57
C ILE A 146 -23.90 13.24 -4.65
N LEU A 147 -23.41 13.04 -5.88
CA LEU A 147 -24.19 12.57 -7.03
C LEU A 147 -24.56 11.07 -6.99
N THR A 148 -24.09 10.34 -5.98
CA THR A 148 -24.30 8.88 -5.81
C THR A 148 -25.00 8.55 -4.49
N GLY A 149 -25.99 9.35 -4.11
CA GLY A 149 -26.93 9.06 -3.01
C GLY A 149 -26.42 9.39 -1.61
N ARG A 150 -25.25 10.01 -1.46
CA ARG A 150 -24.63 10.31 -0.15
C ARG A 150 -24.72 11.77 0.29
N ARG A 151 -25.40 12.64 -0.48
CA ARG A 151 -25.54 14.09 -0.22
C ARG A 151 -25.92 14.43 1.22
N ASP A 152 -26.99 13.83 1.75
CA ASP A 152 -27.47 14.11 3.12
C ASP A 152 -26.50 13.64 4.23
N LYS A 153 -25.56 12.75 3.91
CA LYS A 153 -24.52 12.28 4.84
C LYS A 153 -23.25 13.13 4.80
N MET A 154 -23.11 14.10 3.89
CA MET A 154 -21.88 14.92 3.76
C MET A 154 -21.53 15.73 5.01
N GLN A 155 -22.51 16.02 5.89
CA GLN A 155 -22.26 16.65 7.19
C GLN A 155 -21.52 15.74 8.19
N THR A 156 -21.40 14.44 7.91
CA THR A 156 -20.65 13.44 8.71
C THR A 156 -19.25 13.15 8.17
N LEU A 157 -18.84 13.82 7.09
CA LEU A 157 -17.59 13.57 6.39
C LEU A 157 -16.37 13.62 7.32
N ARG A 158 -15.55 12.56 7.27
CA ARG A 158 -14.32 12.34 8.06
C ARG A 158 -14.52 12.34 9.58
N GLN A 159 -15.76 12.17 10.06
CA GLN A 159 -16.10 12.02 11.47
C GLN A 159 -16.35 10.55 11.82
N THR A 160 -16.20 10.23 13.10
CA THR A 160 -16.45 8.90 13.67
C THR A 160 -17.85 8.40 13.27
N ASN A 161 -17.94 7.19 12.70
CA ASN A 161 -19.16 6.60 12.10
C ASN A 161 -19.79 7.36 10.91
N GLY A 162 -19.07 8.33 10.31
CA GLY A 162 -19.51 9.10 9.15
C GLY A 162 -18.92 8.63 7.80
N LEU A 163 -19.11 9.42 6.74
CA LEU A 163 -18.51 9.14 5.42
C LEU A 163 -16.98 9.27 5.45
N SER A 164 -16.28 8.39 4.73
CA SER A 164 -14.83 8.50 4.51
C SER A 164 -14.49 9.72 3.64
N GLY A 165 -13.29 10.27 3.84
CA GLY A 165 -12.70 11.30 2.97
C GLY A 165 -12.26 10.80 1.58
N PHE A 166 -12.32 9.49 1.35
CA PHE A 166 -11.88 8.82 0.12
C PHE A 166 -12.94 7.82 -0.37
N THR A 167 -12.78 7.22 -1.55
CA THR A 167 -13.69 6.15 -2.00
C THR A 167 -13.47 4.87 -1.19
N LYS A 168 -14.56 4.23 -0.74
CA LYS A 168 -14.51 3.03 0.10
C LYS A 168 -15.57 2.04 -0.38
N ARG A 169 -15.15 0.87 -0.86
CA ARG A 169 -16.04 -0.15 -1.46
C ARG A 169 -17.22 -0.52 -0.56
N SER A 170 -17.00 -0.60 0.76
CA SER A 170 -18.05 -0.92 1.74
C SER A 170 -18.97 0.26 2.10
N GLU A 171 -18.73 1.46 1.55
CA GLU A 171 -19.57 2.65 1.76
C GLU A 171 -20.62 2.81 0.64
N SER A 172 -20.33 2.34 -0.59
CA SER A 172 -21.18 2.54 -1.77
C SER A 172 -20.78 1.64 -2.93
N ASP A 173 -21.76 1.04 -3.63
CA ASP A 173 -21.55 0.30 -4.89
C ASP A 173 -20.96 1.16 -6.02
N TYR A 174 -21.03 2.49 -5.89
CA TYR A 174 -20.44 3.44 -6.84
C TYR A 174 -18.93 3.65 -6.59
N ASP A 175 -18.41 3.23 -5.44
CA ASP A 175 -16.97 3.29 -5.12
C ASP A 175 -16.32 1.98 -5.57
N ALA A 176 -16.15 1.82 -6.89
CA ALA A 176 -15.73 0.55 -7.51
C ALA A 176 -14.42 -0.01 -6.93
N PHE A 177 -13.51 0.87 -6.52
CA PHE A 177 -12.27 0.52 -5.83
C PHE A 177 -12.04 1.41 -4.61
N GLY A 178 -11.37 0.88 -3.60
CA GLY A 178 -10.97 1.64 -2.42
C GLY A 178 -9.78 2.53 -2.76
N ALA A 179 -9.69 3.71 -2.16
CA ALA A 179 -8.58 4.63 -2.41
C ALA A 179 -8.10 5.31 -1.12
N GLY A 180 -6.86 5.79 -1.14
CA GLY A 180 -6.27 6.61 -0.09
C GLY A 180 -4.81 6.87 -0.39
N HIS A 181 -4.03 5.80 -0.57
CA HIS A 181 -2.74 5.89 -1.24
C HIS A 181 -2.93 6.12 -2.75
N SER A 182 -1.90 6.66 -3.39
CA SER A 182 -1.89 7.12 -4.79
C SER A 182 -1.44 6.04 -5.77
N SER A 183 -1.79 6.23 -7.03
CA SER A 183 -1.23 5.59 -8.23
C SER A 183 -1.69 4.14 -8.47
N THR A 184 -2.67 3.66 -7.71
CA THR A 184 -3.22 2.30 -7.81
C THR A 184 -4.33 2.18 -8.86
N SER A 185 -4.95 3.30 -9.26
CA SER A 185 -6.18 3.30 -10.07
C SER A 185 -6.04 2.66 -11.45
N ILE A 186 -4.94 2.90 -12.17
CA ILE A 186 -4.71 2.33 -13.51
C ILE A 186 -4.53 0.80 -13.41
N SER A 187 -3.77 0.32 -12.41
CA SER A 187 -3.58 -1.11 -12.17
C SER A 187 -4.90 -1.83 -11.87
N ALA A 188 -5.71 -1.25 -10.98
CA ALA A 188 -7.00 -1.82 -10.58
C ALA A 188 -8.00 -1.79 -11.74
N ALA A 189 -8.00 -0.71 -12.54
CA ALA A 189 -8.83 -0.59 -13.73
C ALA A 189 -8.46 -1.61 -14.81
N LEU A 190 -7.17 -1.85 -15.07
CA LEU A 190 -6.74 -2.88 -16.01
C LEU A 190 -7.19 -4.28 -15.55
N GLY A 191 -7.04 -4.59 -14.26
CA GLY A 191 -7.55 -5.85 -13.68
C GLY A 191 -9.07 -6.01 -13.80
N MET A 192 -9.84 -4.93 -13.60
CA MET A 192 -11.29 -4.94 -13.83
C MET A 192 -11.67 -5.04 -15.31
N ALA A 193 -10.87 -4.48 -16.23
CA ALA A 193 -11.14 -4.55 -17.66
C ALA A 193 -10.88 -5.98 -18.21
N VAL A 194 -9.75 -6.58 -17.85
CA VAL A 194 -9.45 -8.00 -18.14
C VAL A 194 -10.49 -8.92 -17.47
N GLY A 195 -10.87 -8.64 -16.22
CA GLY A 195 -11.90 -9.39 -15.50
C GLY A 195 -13.28 -9.31 -16.15
N ARG A 196 -13.67 -8.14 -16.64
CA ARG A 196 -14.88 -7.92 -17.46
C ARG A 196 -14.84 -8.81 -18.70
N ASP A 197 -13.73 -8.84 -19.42
CA ASP A 197 -13.61 -9.55 -20.70
C ASP A 197 -13.62 -11.07 -20.54
N LEU A 198 -12.90 -11.60 -19.54
CA LEU A 198 -12.98 -13.01 -19.14
C LEU A 198 -14.40 -13.43 -18.70
N LYS A 199 -15.18 -12.52 -18.11
CA LYS A 199 -16.59 -12.74 -17.75
C LYS A 199 -17.57 -12.43 -18.91
N GLY A 200 -17.08 -12.06 -20.10
CA GLY A 200 -17.90 -11.73 -21.28
C GLY A 200 -18.77 -10.48 -21.12
N ARG A 201 -18.43 -9.59 -20.17
CA ARG A 201 -19.13 -8.34 -19.87
C ARG A 201 -18.74 -7.24 -20.88
N LYS A 202 -19.47 -6.13 -20.87
CA LYS A 202 -19.31 -5.00 -21.82
C LYS A 202 -19.57 -3.63 -21.17
N ASN A 203 -19.19 -3.50 -19.89
CA ASN A 203 -19.21 -2.22 -19.19
C ASN A 203 -17.91 -1.46 -19.44
N ASN A 204 -17.98 -0.14 -19.34
CA ASN A 204 -16.80 0.70 -19.37
C ASN A 204 -16.04 0.58 -18.04
N VAL A 205 -14.72 0.80 -18.09
CA VAL A 205 -13.84 0.91 -16.92
C VAL A 205 -13.02 2.18 -17.08
N ILE A 206 -13.15 3.10 -16.13
CA ILE A 206 -12.59 4.45 -16.16
C ILE A 206 -11.74 4.67 -14.91
N ALA A 207 -10.45 4.97 -15.07
CA ALA A 207 -9.55 5.43 -14.01
C ALA A 207 -9.38 6.95 -14.11
N VAL A 208 -9.60 7.69 -13.01
CA VAL A 208 -9.35 9.14 -12.93
C VAL A 208 -8.17 9.40 -12.01
N ILE A 209 -7.04 9.82 -12.59
CA ILE A 209 -5.74 9.96 -11.92
C ILE A 209 -5.22 11.40 -12.03
N GLY A 210 -4.58 11.91 -10.97
CA GLY A 210 -4.00 13.26 -10.96
C GLY A 210 -2.56 13.30 -11.50
N ASP A 211 -2.11 14.46 -11.97
CA ASP A 211 -0.74 14.70 -12.46
C ASP A 211 0.34 14.27 -11.45
N GLY A 212 0.16 14.60 -10.16
CA GLY A 212 1.08 14.16 -9.11
C GLY A 212 1.15 12.63 -8.94
N ALA A 213 0.02 11.92 -9.04
CA ALA A 213 -0.02 10.47 -8.90
C ALA A 213 0.56 9.73 -10.12
N MET A 214 0.52 10.36 -11.30
CA MET A 214 1.18 9.83 -12.50
C MET A 214 2.72 9.78 -12.37
N THR A 215 3.32 10.41 -11.34
CA THR A 215 4.77 10.38 -11.12
C THR A 215 5.30 9.08 -10.49
N ALA A 216 4.43 8.23 -9.92
CA ALA A 216 4.84 7.01 -9.22
C ALA A 216 5.12 5.84 -10.18
N GLY A 217 6.10 4.99 -9.84
CA GLY A 217 6.50 3.82 -10.64
C GLY A 217 5.33 2.91 -11.04
N GLN A 218 4.43 2.62 -10.11
CA GLN A 218 3.25 1.76 -10.36
C GLN A 218 2.34 2.27 -11.49
N ALA A 219 2.23 3.59 -11.69
CA ALA A 219 1.42 4.14 -12.78
C ALA A 219 2.04 3.78 -14.16
N TYR A 220 3.38 3.83 -14.28
CA TYR A 220 4.09 3.42 -15.48
C TYR A 220 4.08 1.92 -15.69
N GLU A 221 4.26 1.12 -14.63
CA GLU A 221 4.11 -0.35 -14.67
C GLU A 221 2.75 -0.73 -15.28
N ALA A 222 1.68 -0.08 -14.79
CA ALA A 222 0.31 -0.33 -15.23
C ALA A 222 0.02 0.15 -16.65
N MET A 223 0.50 1.34 -17.05
CA MET A 223 0.33 1.84 -18.43
C MET A 223 1.07 0.96 -19.44
N ASN A 224 2.32 0.56 -19.13
CA ASN A 224 3.10 -0.34 -19.96
C ASN A 224 2.42 -1.72 -20.12
N ASN A 225 1.83 -2.26 -19.07
CA ASN A 225 1.07 -3.52 -19.18
C ASN A 225 -0.28 -3.33 -19.91
N ALA A 226 -0.97 -2.19 -19.72
CA ALA A 226 -2.22 -1.90 -20.43
C ALA A 226 -2.03 -1.83 -21.95
N GLY A 227 -0.97 -1.16 -22.42
CA GLY A 227 -0.62 -1.12 -23.84
C GLY A 227 -0.17 -2.47 -24.39
N TYR A 228 0.46 -3.33 -23.57
CA TYR A 228 0.81 -4.70 -23.95
C TYR A 228 -0.42 -5.62 -24.07
N LEU A 229 -1.40 -5.49 -23.16
CA LEU A 229 -2.62 -6.30 -23.15
C LEU A 229 -3.71 -5.79 -24.12
N ASP A 230 -3.53 -4.61 -24.73
CA ASP A 230 -4.46 -3.98 -25.71
C ASP A 230 -5.94 -4.04 -25.28
N THR A 231 -6.18 -3.81 -23.98
CA THR A 231 -7.49 -4.03 -23.34
C THR A 231 -8.29 -2.73 -23.27
N ASP A 232 -9.55 -2.75 -23.72
CA ASP A 232 -10.42 -1.57 -23.76
C ASP A 232 -10.65 -0.96 -22.37
N MET A 233 -10.00 0.17 -22.06
CA MET A 233 -10.18 0.94 -20.82
C MET A 233 -9.91 2.43 -21.03
N ILE A 234 -10.40 3.28 -20.13
CA ILE A 234 -10.25 4.74 -20.22
C ILE A 234 -9.45 5.24 -19.02
N VAL A 235 -8.35 5.95 -19.27
CA VAL A 235 -7.57 6.69 -18.28
C VAL A 235 -7.85 8.18 -18.47
N ILE A 236 -8.28 8.87 -17.43
CA ILE A 236 -8.47 10.32 -17.42
C ILE A 236 -7.38 10.93 -16.53
N LEU A 237 -6.40 11.56 -17.17
CA LEU A 237 -5.37 12.35 -16.51
C LEU A 237 -5.92 13.73 -16.19
N ASN A 238 -6.17 13.99 -14.90
CA ASN A 238 -6.58 15.27 -14.35
C ASN A 238 -5.35 16.10 -13.95
N ASP A 239 -4.82 16.87 -14.90
CA ASP A 239 -3.67 17.77 -14.69
C ASP A 239 -4.14 19.12 -14.13
N ASN A 240 -3.69 19.43 -12.91
CA ASN A 240 -3.90 20.72 -12.26
C ASN A 240 -2.59 21.42 -11.87
N LYS A 241 -1.45 20.93 -12.38
CA LYS A 241 -0.08 21.41 -12.10
C LYS A 241 0.31 21.46 -10.63
N GLN A 242 -0.31 20.66 -9.77
CA GLN A 242 -0.05 20.66 -8.33
C GLN A 242 -0.12 19.27 -7.74
N VAL A 243 0.94 18.90 -7.01
CA VAL A 243 0.91 17.80 -6.05
C VAL A 243 -0.09 18.06 -4.92
N SER A 244 -0.43 17.01 -4.17
CA SER A 244 -1.44 17.02 -3.11
C SER A 244 -1.20 18.16 -2.12
N LEU A 245 -0.08 18.14 -1.40
CA LEU A 245 0.35 19.22 -0.51
C LEU A 245 1.25 20.24 -1.24
N PRO A 246 1.32 21.50 -0.79
CA PRO A 246 2.28 22.45 -1.32
C PRO A 246 3.71 22.05 -0.92
N THR A 247 4.42 21.36 -1.81
CA THR A 247 5.89 21.50 -1.86
C THR A 247 6.21 22.95 -2.17
N ALA A 248 7.10 23.57 -1.41
CA ALA A 248 7.57 24.92 -1.70
C ALA A 248 8.82 24.87 -2.59
N THR A 249 9.00 25.86 -3.46
CA THR A 249 10.32 26.39 -3.84
C THR A 249 10.60 27.66 -3.04
N LEU A 250 11.80 28.24 -3.18
CA LEU A 250 12.15 29.51 -2.53
C LEU A 250 11.15 30.65 -2.79
N ASP A 251 10.56 30.70 -4.00
CA ASP A 251 9.69 31.80 -4.45
C ASP A 251 8.17 31.50 -4.43
N GLY A 252 7.72 30.32 -3.96
CA GLY A 252 6.30 29.96 -3.98
C GLY A 252 6.01 28.44 -4.07
N PRO A 253 4.76 28.03 -4.32
CA PRO A 253 4.41 26.62 -4.53
C PRO A 253 5.12 26.02 -5.75
N ALA A 254 5.69 24.83 -5.60
CA ALA A 254 6.38 24.11 -6.67
C ALA A 254 5.36 23.39 -7.59
N PRO A 255 5.63 23.31 -8.91
CA PRO A 255 4.98 22.30 -9.76
C PRO A 255 5.47 20.89 -9.38
N PRO A 256 4.76 19.81 -9.75
CA PRO A 256 5.25 18.45 -9.59
C PRO A 256 6.64 18.29 -10.21
N VAL A 257 7.58 17.72 -9.46
CA VAL A 257 8.93 17.42 -9.96
C VAL A 257 8.90 16.26 -10.96
N GLY A 258 9.93 16.18 -11.82
CA GLY A 258 10.12 15.08 -12.78
C GLY A 258 10.06 15.49 -14.25
N ALA A 259 10.67 14.64 -15.09
CA ALA A 259 10.72 14.87 -16.54
C ALA A 259 9.34 14.75 -17.20
N LEU A 260 8.45 13.85 -16.73
CA LEU A 260 7.07 13.76 -17.19
C LEU A 260 6.30 15.07 -16.93
N SER A 261 6.38 15.64 -15.72
CA SER A 261 5.73 16.90 -15.36
C SER A 261 6.19 18.05 -16.27
N SER A 262 7.46 18.00 -16.68
CA SER A 262 8.03 18.91 -17.68
C SER A 262 7.51 18.63 -19.09
N ALA A 263 7.36 17.36 -19.49
CA ALA A 263 6.79 16.95 -20.78
C ALA A 263 5.30 17.34 -20.91
N LEU A 264 4.49 17.09 -19.88
CA LEU A 264 3.10 17.56 -19.78
C LEU A 264 3.01 19.09 -19.91
N SER A 265 3.88 19.81 -19.21
CA SER A 265 3.99 21.27 -19.33
C SER A 265 4.38 21.73 -20.74
N ARG A 266 5.26 21.01 -21.43
CA ARG A 266 5.61 21.27 -22.84
C ARG A 266 4.41 21.05 -23.77
N LEU A 267 3.70 19.92 -23.64
CA LEU A 267 2.48 19.61 -24.39
C LEU A 267 1.43 20.72 -24.25
N GLN A 268 1.14 21.18 -23.03
CA GLN A 268 0.23 22.29 -22.78
C GLN A 268 0.72 23.64 -23.35
N SER A 269 2.03 23.89 -23.38
CA SER A 269 2.60 25.14 -23.89
C SER A 269 2.72 25.21 -25.42
N SER A 270 2.42 24.10 -26.11
CA SER A 270 2.40 24.04 -27.58
C SER A 270 1.27 24.92 -28.15
N LYS A 271 1.62 26.15 -28.53
CA LYS A 271 0.68 27.15 -29.09
C LYS A 271 -0.08 26.76 -30.37
N PRO A 272 0.36 25.87 -31.28
CA PRO A 272 -0.29 25.69 -32.59
C PRO A 272 -1.77 25.30 -32.54
N LEU A 273 -2.18 24.46 -31.57
CA LEU A 273 -3.54 23.91 -31.55
C LEU A 273 -4.61 24.98 -31.28
N ARG A 274 -4.28 26.02 -30.50
CA ARG A 274 -5.24 27.07 -30.11
C ARG A 274 -5.51 28.07 -31.23
N GLU A 275 -4.49 28.40 -32.01
CA GLU A 275 -4.60 29.30 -33.17
C GLU A 275 -5.30 28.59 -34.34
N LEU A 276 -5.03 27.29 -34.56
CA LEU A 276 -5.70 26.48 -35.58
C LEU A 276 -7.21 26.33 -35.30
N ARG A 277 -7.61 26.18 -34.03
CA ARG A 277 -9.02 26.02 -33.61
C ARG A 277 -9.84 27.31 -33.80
N GLU A 278 -9.21 28.49 -33.66
CA GLU A 278 -9.84 29.78 -33.98
C GLU A 278 -9.91 30.05 -35.50
N LEU A 279 -8.89 29.66 -36.27
CA LEU A 279 -8.94 29.67 -37.74
C LEU A 279 -10.07 28.79 -38.29
N ALA A 280 -10.22 27.56 -37.77
CA ALA A 280 -11.28 26.64 -38.17
C ALA A 280 -12.70 27.20 -37.89
N LYS A 281 -12.92 27.79 -36.71
CA LYS A 281 -14.18 28.50 -36.39
C LYS A 281 -14.45 29.67 -37.34
N GLY A 282 -13.40 30.38 -37.77
CA GLY A 282 -13.49 31.42 -38.79
C GLY A 282 -14.00 30.88 -40.13
N MET A 283 -13.47 29.74 -40.59
CA MET A 283 -13.82 29.15 -41.88
C MET A 283 -15.24 28.53 -41.91
N THR A 284 -15.71 27.96 -40.80
CA THR A 284 -17.09 27.40 -40.71
C THR A 284 -18.21 28.42 -40.94
N LYS A 285 -17.95 29.73 -40.89
CA LYS A 285 -18.96 30.77 -41.15
C LYS A 285 -19.26 31.03 -42.63
N GLN A 286 -18.53 30.43 -43.58
CA GLN A 286 -18.66 30.74 -45.01
C GLN A 286 -19.13 29.59 -45.92
N ILE A 287 -19.38 28.39 -45.39
CA ILE A 287 -19.75 27.22 -46.22
C ILE A 287 -21.13 26.69 -45.79
N GLY A 288 -22.05 26.60 -46.75
CA GLY A 288 -23.46 26.26 -46.51
C GLY A 288 -23.69 24.79 -46.11
N GLY A 289 -24.78 24.54 -45.38
CA GLY A 289 -25.12 23.23 -44.84
C GLY A 289 -25.46 22.19 -45.91
N SER A 290 -24.55 21.22 -46.11
CA SER A 290 -24.81 19.87 -46.68
C SER A 290 -23.55 18.99 -46.77
N VAL A 291 -22.35 19.51 -46.45
CA VAL A 291 -21.08 18.76 -46.53
C VAL A 291 -20.48 18.42 -45.15
N HIS A 292 -21.15 18.81 -44.05
CA HIS A 292 -20.58 18.79 -42.70
C HIS A 292 -20.21 17.38 -42.19
N ASP A 293 -21.03 16.37 -42.47
CA ASP A 293 -20.87 15.01 -41.93
C ASP A 293 -19.74 14.21 -42.59
N ILE A 294 -19.35 14.58 -43.81
CA ILE A 294 -18.25 13.94 -44.55
C ILE A 294 -16.92 14.65 -44.24
N ALA A 295 -16.94 15.97 -44.04
CA ALA A 295 -15.76 16.72 -43.66
C ALA A 295 -15.27 16.37 -42.24
N ALA A 296 -16.17 16.23 -41.26
CA ALA A 296 -15.80 15.91 -39.88
C ALA A 296 -15.05 14.56 -39.75
N LYS A 297 -15.55 13.51 -40.40
CA LYS A 297 -14.94 12.17 -40.38
C LYS A 297 -13.59 12.09 -41.07
N VAL A 298 -13.31 12.97 -42.02
CA VAL A 298 -11.99 13.05 -42.68
C VAL A 298 -11.02 13.90 -41.87
N ASP A 299 -11.48 14.99 -41.25
CA ASP A 299 -10.64 15.85 -40.40
C ASP A 299 -10.22 15.17 -39.08
N GLU A 300 -11.05 14.29 -38.54
CA GLU A 300 -10.76 13.52 -37.32
C GLU A 300 -9.73 12.40 -37.57
N TYR A 301 -9.91 11.61 -38.65
CA TYR A 301 -8.88 10.68 -39.13
C TYR A 301 -7.58 11.42 -39.51
N ALA A 302 -7.70 12.62 -40.08
CA ALA A 302 -6.54 13.43 -40.41
C ALA A 302 -5.83 13.95 -39.16
N ARG A 303 -6.51 14.28 -38.04
CA ARG A 303 -5.83 14.70 -36.81
C ARG A 303 -4.95 13.61 -36.21
N GLY A 304 -5.39 12.35 -36.20
CA GLY A 304 -4.55 11.20 -35.84
C GLY A 304 -3.32 11.02 -36.76
N MET A 305 -3.34 11.59 -37.96
CA MET A 305 -2.23 11.58 -38.92
C MET A 305 -1.47 12.92 -39.02
N ILE A 306 -1.97 14.00 -38.42
CA ILE A 306 -1.44 15.37 -38.46
C ILE A 306 -0.81 15.78 -37.12
N SER A 307 -0.77 14.88 -36.13
CA SER A 307 0.29 14.82 -35.09
C SER A 307 1.68 14.51 -35.69
N GLY A 308 2.01 15.09 -36.85
CA GLY A 308 3.22 14.86 -37.65
C GLY A 308 4.48 15.50 -37.07
N SER A 309 4.61 15.54 -35.75
CA SER A 309 5.76 16.07 -35.02
C SER A 309 5.95 15.33 -33.69
N GLY A 310 6.18 14.02 -33.77
CA GLY A 310 6.46 13.13 -32.63
C GLY A 310 5.23 12.42 -32.09
N SER A 311 5.36 11.11 -31.83
CA SER A 311 4.49 10.37 -30.93
C SER A 311 4.76 10.81 -29.50
N THR A 312 3.71 11.03 -28.71
CA THR A 312 3.85 11.32 -27.28
C THR A 312 4.33 10.08 -26.51
N LEU A 313 4.99 10.30 -25.36
CA LEU A 313 5.33 9.25 -24.39
C LEU A 313 4.19 8.22 -24.13
N PHE A 314 2.94 8.65 -24.14
CA PHE A 314 1.78 7.78 -23.90
C PHE A 314 1.44 6.88 -25.10
N GLU A 315 1.63 7.39 -26.32
CA GLU A 315 1.44 6.61 -27.56
C GLU A 315 2.60 5.60 -27.75
N GLU A 316 3.82 5.95 -27.32
CA GLU A 316 4.95 5.00 -27.27
C GLU A 316 4.73 3.88 -26.23
N LEU A 317 3.95 4.14 -25.17
CA LEU A 317 3.46 3.12 -24.22
C LEU A 317 2.23 2.34 -24.72
N GLY A 318 1.70 2.64 -25.91
CA GLY A 318 0.57 1.94 -26.51
C GLY A 318 -0.82 2.46 -26.13
N LEU A 319 -0.94 3.67 -25.57
CA LEU A 319 -2.24 4.28 -25.25
C LEU A 319 -2.65 5.30 -26.32
N TYR A 320 -3.92 5.28 -26.73
CA TYR A 320 -4.46 6.30 -27.63
C TYR A 320 -4.68 7.62 -26.89
N TYR A 321 -3.89 8.64 -27.21
CA TYR A 321 -3.87 9.92 -26.48
C TYR A 321 -4.85 10.96 -27.04
N ILE A 322 -5.63 11.59 -26.16
CA ILE A 322 -6.60 12.64 -26.48
C ILE A 322 -6.40 13.84 -25.52
N GLY A 323 -5.87 14.96 -26.03
CA GLY A 323 -5.85 16.23 -25.29
C GLY A 323 -4.65 17.14 -25.63
N PRO A 324 -4.38 18.18 -24.81
CA PRO A 324 -5.11 18.55 -23.59
C PRO A 324 -6.49 19.17 -23.86
N VAL A 325 -7.44 18.92 -22.95
CA VAL A 325 -8.84 19.39 -22.98
C VAL A 325 -9.15 20.29 -21.77
N ASP A 326 -10.02 21.28 -21.91
CA ASP A 326 -10.50 22.11 -20.80
C ASP A 326 -11.48 21.33 -19.90
N GLY A 327 -11.06 21.00 -18.68
CA GLY A 327 -11.83 20.25 -17.69
C GLY A 327 -12.96 21.01 -17.00
N HIS A 328 -13.14 22.29 -17.31
CA HIS A 328 -14.29 23.08 -16.86
C HIS A 328 -15.29 23.38 -17.99
N ASN A 329 -15.02 22.93 -19.21
CA ASN A 329 -15.93 23.05 -20.35
C ASN A 329 -16.79 21.78 -20.50
N ILE A 330 -17.99 21.82 -19.91
CA ILE A 330 -18.99 20.74 -19.99
C ILE A 330 -19.32 20.32 -21.44
N ASP A 331 -19.37 21.25 -22.40
CA ASP A 331 -19.73 20.92 -23.79
C ASP A 331 -18.61 20.11 -24.47
N ASP A 332 -17.34 20.51 -24.31
CA ASP A 332 -16.18 19.78 -24.81
C ASP A 332 -16.07 18.39 -24.13
N LEU A 333 -16.19 18.34 -22.80
CA LEU A 333 -16.13 17.09 -22.02
C LEU A 333 -17.22 16.10 -22.42
N VAL A 334 -18.49 16.53 -22.44
CA VAL A 334 -19.62 15.65 -22.78
C VAL A 334 -19.53 15.19 -24.24
N THR A 335 -19.01 16.00 -25.16
CA THR A 335 -18.78 15.61 -26.55
C THR A 335 -17.74 14.49 -26.64
N ILE A 336 -16.55 14.70 -26.06
CA ILE A 336 -15.43 13.74 -26.12
C ILE A 336 -15.78 12.42 -25.41
N LEU A 337 -16.38 12.48 -24.22
CA LEU A 337 -16.75 11.27 -23.49
C LEU A 337 -17.87 10.47 -24.21
N ASN A 338 -18.81 11.13 -24.89
CA ASN A 338 -19.80 10.43 -25.71
C ASN A 338 -19.19 9.78 -26.96
N GLU A 339 -18.24 10.45 -27.62
CA GLU A 339 -17.55 9.87 -28.78
C GLU A 339 -16.81 8.59 -28.38
N ILE A 340 -16.05 8.63 -27.28
CA ILE A 340 -15.33 7.46 -26.74
C ILE A 340 -16.29 6.35 -26.28
N ASN A 341 -17.40 6.70 -25.61
CA ASN A 341 -18.40 5.71 -25.16
C ASN A 341 -19.22 5.08 -26.31
N SER A 342 -19.26 5.72 -27.49
CA SER A 342 -19.99 5.21 -28.66
C SER A 342 -19.07 4.54 -29.69
N THR A 343 -17.82 4.97 -29.77
CA THR A 343 -16.78 4.35 -30.59
C THR A 343 -16.28 3.09 -29.92
N LYS A 344 -16.26 1.98 -30.66
CA LYS A 344 -15.48 0.81 -30.27
C LYS A 344 -14.02 1.07 -30.59
N THR A 345 -13.35 1.84 -29.74
CA THR A 345 -11.89 1.92 -29.72
C THR A 345 -11.37 0.53 -29.38
N THR A 346 -10.37 0.05 -30.11
CA THR A 346 -9.57 -1.10 -29.69
C THR A 346 -8.43 -0.59 -28.82
N GLY A 347 -8.35 -1.06 -27.58
CA GLY A 347 -7.24 -0.77 -26.68
C GLY A 347 -7.45 0.41 -25.71
N PRO A 348 -6.44 0.71 -24.87
CA PRO A 348 -6.53 1.72 -23.82
C PRO A 348 -6.47 3.16 -24.36
N VAL A 349 -7.35 4.02 -23.86
CA VAL A 349 -7.44 5.45 -24.21
C VAL A 349 -7.00 6.32 -23.04
N LEU A 350 -6.14 7.32 -23.27
CA LEU A 350 -5.76 8.34 -22.28
C LEU A 350 -6.33 9.71 -22.66
N ILE A 351 -7.19 10.27 -21.82
CA ILE A 351 -7.74 11.62 -21.96
C ILE A 351 -7.00 12.57 -21.02
N HIS A 352 -6.31 13.56 -21.56
CA HIS A 352 -5.62 14.59 -20.79
C HIS A 352 -6.53 15.80 -20.58
N VAL A 353 -6.96 16.01 -19.33
CA VAL A 353 -7.92 17.05 -18.91
C VAL A 353 -7.21 18.03 -17.99
N ILE A 354 -7.31 19.33 -18.30
CA ILE A 354 -6.72 20.42 -17.52
C ILE A 354 -7.76 21.00 -16.56
N THR A 355 -7.48 21.05 -15.26
CA THR A 355 -8.36 21.65 -14.25
C THR A 355 -7.63 22.65 -13.35
N GLU A 356 -8.41 23.43 -12.60
CA GLU A 356 -7.90 24.40 -11.62
C GLU A 356 -8.28 23.97 -10.19
N LYS A 357 -7.28 23.68 -9.36
CA LYS A 357 -7.48 23.32 -7.95
C LYS A 357 -8.08 24.52 -7.19
N GLY A 358 -9.25 24.32 -6.57
CA GLY A 358 -10.02 25.35 -5.88
C GLY A 358 -11.05 26.11 -6.74
N ARG A 359 -11.26 25.72 -8.01
CA ARG A 359 -12.09 26.45 -9.00
C ARG A 359 -13.44 26.93 -8.47
N GLY A 360 -13.69 28.22 -8.66
CA GLY A 360 -14.93 28.92 -8.33
C GLY A 360 -15.02 29.41 -6.88
N TYR A 361 -14.02 29.14 -6.04
CA TYR A 361 -13.95 29.69 -4.68
C TYR A 361 -12.75 30.63 -4.51
N PRO A 362 -12.93 31.97 -4.57
CA PRO A 362 -11.84 32.94 -4.64
C PRO A 362 -10.85 32.90 -3.47
N TYR A 363 -11.20 32.31 -2.34
CA TYR A 363 -10.29 32.12 -1.20
C TYR A 363 -9.39 30.90 -1.36
N ALA A 364 -9.89 29.80 -1.93
CA ALA A 364 -9.07 28.65 -2.31
C ALA A 364 -8.14 29.01 -3.48
N GLU A 365 -8.65 29.66 -4.53
CA GLU A 365 -7.86 30.03 -5.72
C GLU A 365 -6.65 30.93 -5.39
N ARG A 366 -6.74 31.75 -4.34
CA ARG A 366 -5.63 32.62 -3.87
C ARG A 366 -4.75 31.98 -2.79
N ALA A 367 -5.13 30.85 -2.20
CA ALA A 367 -4.34 30.19 -1.16
C ALA A 367 -3.14 29.43 -1.75
N ALA A 368 -2.02 29.44 -1.03
CA ALA A 368 -0.80 28.76 -1.47
C ALA A 368 -0.96 27.22 -1.56
N ASP A 369 -1.78 26.63 -0.69
CA ASP A 369 -2.15 25.21 -0.66
C ASP A 369 -3.42 24.91 -1.49
N LYS A 370 -4.02 25.93 -2.12
CA LYS A 370 -5.34 25.92 -2.78
C LYS A 370 -6.47 25.33 -1.92
N TYR A 371 -6.37 25.42 -0.59
CA TYR A 371 -7.27 24.75 0.36
C TYR A 371 -7.36 23.23 0.11
N HIS A 372 -6.23 22.58 -0.19
CA HIS A 372 -6.17 21.13 -0.37
C HIS A 372 -6.65 20.37 0.87
N GLY A 373 -6.35 20.84 2.08
CA GLY A 373 -6.85 20.27 3.33
C GLY A 373 -7.27 21.36 4.31
N VAL A 374 -8.57 21.51 4.53
CA VAL A 374 -9.13 22.56 5.40
C VAL A 374 -9.72 22.02 6.69
N THR A 375 -9.57 22.79 7.77
CA THR A 375 -10.44 22.68 8.97
C THR A 375 -11.76 23.39 8.71
N LYS A 376 -12.67 23.42 9.70
CA LYS A 376 -13.90 24.23 9.61
C LYS A 376 -13.56 25.70 9.29
N PHE A 377 -14.35 26.36 8.46
CA PHE A 377 -14.10 27.75 8.01
C PHE A 377 -15.40 28.49 7.73
N ASP A 378 -15.33 29.83 7.68
CA ASP A 378 -16.44 30.66 7.22
C ASP A 378 -16.43 30.80 5.68
N PRO A 379 -17.44 30.31 4.95
CA PRO A 379 -17.52 30.43 3.49
C PRO A 379 -17.40 31.86 2.98
N ALA A 380 -17.95 32.84 3.71
CA ALA A 380 -18.02 34.23 3.28
C ALA A 380 -16.67 34.95 3.36
N THR A 381 -15.72 34.46 4.16
CA THR A 381 -14.43 35.14 4.41
C THR A 381 -13.20 34.25 4.19
N GLY A 382 -13.38 32.94 4.00
CA GLY A 382 -12.29 31.95 3.94
C GLY A 382 -11.59 31.71 5.30
N LYS A 383 -12.02 32.37 6.38
CA LYS A 383 -11.33 32.30 7.67
C LYS A 383 -11.51 30.92 8.30
N GLN A 384 -10.41 30.16 8.38
CA GLN A 384 -10.38 28.86 9.06
C GLN A 384 -10.41 29.01 10.58
N PHE A 385 -11.26 28.22 11.24
CA PHE A 385 -11.39 28.13 12.70
C PHE A 385 -10.40 27.10 13.27
N LYS A 386 -9.12 27.49 13.34
CA LYS A 386 -8.08 26.68 13.97
C LYS A 386 -8.15 26.81 15.49
N SER A 387 -8.09 25.70 16.21
CA SER A 387 -7.93 25.70 17.67
C SER A 387 -6.56 26.25 18.05
N SER A 388 -6.51 27.26 18.91
CA SER A 388 -5.25 27.77 19.47
C SER A 388 -4.62 26.72 20.38
N CYS A 389 -3.50 26.15 19.97
CA CYS A 389 -2.66 25.31 20.82
C CYS A 389 -1.45 26.11 21.32
N SER A 390 -0.98 25.83 22.53
CA SER A 390 0.20 26.46 23.12
C SER A 390 1.53 25.83 22.67
N THR A 391 1.48 24.65 22.04
CA THR A 391 2.64 23.90 21.56
C THR A 391 2.64 23.79 20.03
N LYS A 392 3.80 23.44 19.47
CA LYS A 392 3.97 23.19 18.02
C LYS A 392 3.60 21.75 17.68
N SER A 393 3.52 21.42 16.39
CA SER A 393 3.38 20.04 15.94
C SER A 393 4.68 19.24 16.12
N TYR A 394 4.61 17.91 16.26
CA TYR A 394 5.82 17.06 16.23
C TYR A 394 6.63 17.26 14.93
N THR A 395 5.95 17.48 13.80
CA THR A 395 6.56 17.87 12.52
C THR A 395 7.39 19.15 12.61
N ASP A 396 6.89 20.18 13.31
CA ASP A 396 7.63 21.43 13.51
C ASP A 396 8.84 21.25 14.42
N TYR A 397 8.72 20.43 15.47
CA TYR A 397 9.83 20.11 16.36
C TYR A 397 10.91 19.30 15.64
N PHE A 398 10.54 18.30 14.83
CA PHE A 398 11.47 17.57 13.96
C PHE A 398 12.21 18.50 13.00
N ALA A 399 11.48 19.37 12.29
CA ALA A 399 12.09 20.28 11.33
C ALA A 399 13.03 21.30 12.00
N GLU A 400 12.71 21.75 13.21
CA GLU A 400 13.60 22.61 14.01
C GLU A 400 14.85 21.87 14.50
N ALA A 401 14.72 20.62 14.94
CA ALA A 401 15.85 19.78 15.35
C ALA A 401 16.81 19.50 14.17
N LEU A 402 16.25 19.14 13.00
CA LEU A 402 17.04 18.79 11.82
C LEU A 402 17.78 20.01 11.25
N VAL A 403 17.16 21.20 11.27
CA VAL A 403 17.85 22.43 10.89
C VAL A 403 19.01 22.71 11.84
N ALA A 404 18.81 22.60 13.16
CA ALA A 404 19.87 22.86 14.16
C ALA A 404 21.06 21.89 14.06
N GLU A 405 20.84 20.62 13.69
CA GLU A 405 21.95 19.69 13.40
C GLU A 405 22.64 20.04 12.06
N ALA A 406 21.87 20.37 11.01
CA ALA A 406 22.42 20.69 9.68
C ALA A 406 23.11 22.06 9.60
N GLU A 407 22.89 22.98 10.53
CA GLU A 407 23.72 24.19 10.71
C GLU A 407 25.18 23.86 11.06
N LEU A 408 25.41 22.70 11.68
CA LEU A 408 26.72 22.28 12.21
C LEU A 408 27.35 21.15 11.38
N ASP A 409 26.54 20.26 10.83
CA ASP A 409 26.97 19.20 9.92
C ASP A 409 26.51 19.53 8.49
N LYS A 410 27.50 19.89 7.64
CA LYS A 410 27.28 20.24 6.23
C LYS A 410 26.87 19.05 5.37
N ASP A 411 27.15 17.83 5.81
CA ASP A 411 26.93 16.60 5.04
C ASP A 411 25.52 16.02 5.30
N ILE A 412 24.76 16.60 6.25
CA ILE A 412 23.31 16.36 6.40
C ILE A 412 22.54 16.90 5.19
N VAL A 413 21.72 16.03 4.61
CA VAL A 413 20.79 16.33 3.51
C VAL A 413 19.41 15.77 3.83
N ALA A 414 18.35 16.44 3.38
CA ALA A 414 16.97 16.06 3.63
C ALA A 414 16.28 15.59 2.34
N ILE A 415 15.43 14.57 2.45
CA ILE A 415 14.74 13.95 1.30
C ILE A 415 13.26 13.75 1.66
N HIS A 416 12.35 14.06 0.75
CA HIS A 416 10.94 13.65 0.84
C HIS A 416 10.36 13.24 -0.51
N ALA A 417 9.30 12.43 -0.46
CA ALA A 417 8.47 12.11 -1.61
C ALA A 417 7.22 13.03 -1.64
N ALA A 418 7.26 14.17 -2.34
CA ALA A 418 6.17 15.16 -2.52
C ALA A 418 5.50 15.72 -1.23
N MET A 419 6.14 15.56 -0.06
CA MET A 419 5.52 15.81 1.25
C MET A 419 6.23 16.89 2.06
N GLY A 420 6.93 17.85 1.43
CA GLY A 420 7.73 18.88 2.11
C GLY A 420 6.96 19.74 3.13
N GLY A 421 5.69 20.06 2.84
CA GLY A 421 4.80 20.72 3.81
C GLY A 421 4.25 19.77 4.88
N GLY A 422 4.09 18.48 4.56
CA GLY A 422 3.56 17.45 5.47
C GLY A 422 4.58 16.93 6.48
N THR A 423 5.86 16.93 6.12
CA THR A 423 7.01 16.48 6.94
C THR A 423 7.82 17.65 7.53
N GLY A 424 7.43 18.90 7.24
CA GLY A 424 8.10 20.10 7.74
C GLY A 424 9.37 20.49 6.98
N LEU A 425 9.82 19.69 6.02
CA LEU A 425 11.04 19.96 5.23
C LEU A 425 10.97 21.19 4.33
N ASN A 426 9.79 21.79 4.09
CA ASN A 426 9.67 23.15 3.55
C ASN A 426 10.40 24.20 4.43
N ARG A 427 10.66 23.90 5.72
CA ARG A 427 11.51 24.73 6.59
C ARG A 427 12.98 24.51 6.26
N PHE A 428 13.42 23.26 6.22
CA PHE A 428 14.79 22.89 5.88
C PHE A 428 15.22 23.41 4.49
N LEU A 429 14.36 23.27 3.47
CA LEU A 429 14.60 23.76 2.11
C LEU A 429 14.85 25.28 2.04
N ARG A 430 14.21 26.08 2.91
CA ARG A 430 14.40 27.54 2.91
C ARG A 430 15.75 27.95 3.49
N GLU A 431 16.25 27.22 4.49
CA GLU A 431 17.57 27.48 5.09
C GLU A 431 18.69 26.83 4.24
N PHE A 432 18.45 25.66 3.64
CA PHE A 432 19.43 24.86 2.90
C PHE A 432 18.88 24.36 1.55
N PRO A 433 18.77 25.24 0.52
CA PRO A 433 18.13 24.90 -0.75
C PRO A 433 18.83 23.74 -1.48
N ASP A 434 20.16 23.78 -1.54
CA ASP A 434 20.99 22.79 -2.26
C ASP A 434 21.15 21.44 -1.52
N ARG A 435 20.50 21.28 -0.35
CA ARG A 435 20.57 20.08 0.50
C ARG A 435 19.21 19.43 0.77
N CYS A 436 18.15 19.84 0.08
CA CYS A 436 16.81 19.31 0.26
C CYS A 436 16.25 18.81 -1.09
N PHE A 437 15.83 17.54 -1.14
CA PHE A 437 15.44 16.87 -2.37
C PHE A 437 13.98 16.42 -2.31
N ASP A 438 13.15 16.91 -3.25
CA ASP A 438 11.85 16.32 -3.55
C ASP A 438 12.01 15.31 -4.69
N VAL A 439 11.59 14.07 -4.48
CA VAL A 439 11.60 13.02 -5.52
C VAL A 439 10.23 12.81 -6.18
N GLY A 440 9.21 13.59 -5.84
CA GLY A 440 7.83 13.38 -6.29
C GLY A 440 7.14 12.27 -5.52
N ILE A 441 6.03 11.72 -6.02
CA ILE A 441 5.33 10.59 -5.36
C ILE A 441 6.06 9.29 -5.73
N ALA A 442 7.27 9.13 -5.21
CA ALA A 442 8.19 8.05 -5.55
C ALA A 442 8.95 7.58 -4.31
N GLU A 443 8.21 7.05 -3.33
CA GLU A 443 8.76 6.61 -2.03
C GLU A 443 9.91 5.59 -2.19
N GLN A 444 9.78 4.65 -3.13
CA GLN A 444 10.83 3.69 -3.49
C GLN A 444 12.12 4.39 -3.92
N HIS A 445 11.99 5.36 -4.83
CA HIS A 445 13.13 6.15 -5.29
C HIS A 445 13.72 6.99 -4.16
N ALA A 446 12.90 7.54 -3.23
CA ALA A 446 13.40 8.30 -2.08
C ALA A 446 14.39 7.48 -1.23
N VAL A 447 14.10 6.19 -1.01
CA VAL A 447 14.94 5.30 -0.19
C VAL A 447 16.21 4.89 -0.94
N THR A 448 16.13 4.45 -2.20
CA THR A 448 17.33 4.10 -2.99
C THR A 448 18.19 5.33 -3.31
N PHE A 449 17.59 6.52 -3.47
CA PHE A 449 18.31 7.79 -3.61
C PHE A 449 19.05 8.15 -2.32
N ALA A 450 18.42 7.96 -1.15
CA ALA A 450 19.09 8.09 0.14
C ALA A 450 20.27 7.09 0.27
N ALA A 451 20.08 5.83 -0.14
CA ALA A 451 21.16 4.84 -0.17
C ALA A 451 22.35 5.31 -1.03
N GLY A 452 22.08 5.83 -2.24
CA GLY A 452 23.11 6.41 -3.12
C GLY A 452 23.86 7.59 -2.49
N LEU A 453 23.15 8.52 -1.84
CA LEU A 453 23.78 9.65 -1.14
C LEU A 453 24.63 9.20 0.06
N ALA A 454 24.21 8.16 0.78
CA ALA A 454 24.99 7.56 1.87
C ALA A 454 26.28 6.89 1.36
N CYS A 455 26.26 6.26 0.17
CA CYS A 455 27.47 5.72 -0.46
C CYS A 455 28.52 6.80 -0.79
N GLU A 456 28.08 8.02 -1.12
CA GLU A 456 28.95 9.19 -1.36
C GLU A 456 29.36 9.92 -0.06
N GLY A 457 29.04 9.36 1.11
CA GLY A 457 29.46 9.88 2.42
C GLY A 457 28.58 10.99 3.00
N LEU A 458 27.41 11.28 2.40
CA LEU A 458 26.43 12.20 2.97
C LEU A 458 25.58 11.52 4.06
N LYS A 459 24.86 12.33 4.82
CA LYS A 459 23.99 11.91 5.93
C LYS A 459 22.51 12.16 5.59
N PRO A 460 21.87 11.28 4.80
CA PRO A 460 20.51 11.50 4.34
C PRO A 460 19.47 11.23 5.43
N PHE A 461 18.64 12.25 5.68
CA PHE A 461 17.40 12.16 6.43
C PHE A 461 16.22 12.03 5.45
N CYS A 462 15.74 10.80 5.28
CA CYS A 462 14.53 10.50 4.52
C CYS A 462 13.30 10.73 5.41
N ALA A 463 12.62 11.86 5.23
CA ALA A 463 11.40 12.19 5.96
C ALA A 463 10.17 11.74 5.17
N ILE A 464 9.41 10.82 5.75
CA ILE A 464 8.33 10.09 5.08
C ILE A 464 7.24 9.76 6.11
N TYR A 465 6.01 9.54 5.67
CA TYR A 465 4.98 9.04 6.58
C TYR A 465 5.15 7.55 6.79
N SER A 466 4.87 7.06 8.01
CA SER A 466 4.87 5.63 8.32
C SER A 466 3.98 4.82 7.36
N SER A 467 2.81 5.32 6.97
CA SER A 467 1.98 4.63 5.97
C SER A 467 2.64 4.55 4.60
N PHE A 468 3.20 5.66 4.10
CA PHE A 468 3.79 5.72 2.76
C PHE A 468 5.11 4.94 2.63
N LEU A 469 5.88 4.78 3.72
CA LEU A 469 7.11 3.97 3.71
C LEU A 469 6.85 2.48 3.40
N GLN A 470 5.63 1.98 3.60
CA GLN A 470 5.23 0.60 3.23
C GLN A 470 5.52 0.28 1.75
N ARG A 471 5.46 1.30 0.87
CA ARG A 471 5.74 1.17 -0.56
C ARG A 471 7.22 0.97 -0.89
N ALA A 472 8.10 1.42 -0.01
CA ALA A 472 9.55 1.34 -0.18
C ALA A 472 10.21 0.27 0.69
N TYR A 473 9.43 -0.71 1.18
CA TYR A 473 9.94 -1.69 2.14
C TYR A 473 11.10 -2.52 1.57
N ASP A 474 11.00 -3.03 0.33
CA ASP A 474 12.10 -3.72 -0.36
C ASP A 474 13.38 -2.86 -0.45
N GLN A 475 13.26 -1.55 -0.70
CA GLN A 475 14.40 -0.64 -0.75
C GLN A 475 15.01 -0.42 0.65
N VAL A 476 14.22 -0.44 1.72
CA VAL A 476 14.76 -0.45 3.09
C VAL A 476 15.50 -1.75 3.37
N VAL A 477 14.96 -2.91 2.98
CA VAL A 477 15.60 -4.22 3.23
C VAL A 477 16.86 -4.42 2.38
N HIS A 478 16.71 -4.35 1.07
CA HIS A 478 17.74 -4.68 0.08
C HIS A 478 18.79 -3.57 -0.09
N ASP A 479 18.34 -2.34 -0.35
CA ASP A 479 19.26 -1.26 -0.72
C ASP A 479 19.92 -0.63 0.51
N VAL A 480 19.28 -0.67 1.69
CA VAL A 480 19.75 0.02 2.90
C VAL A 480 20.22 -0.94 4.01
N ASP A 481 19.34 -1.78 4.55
CA ASP A 481 19.64 -2.58 5.75
C ASP A 481 20.63 -3.71 5.48
N LEU A 482 20.46 -4.47 4.39
CA LEU A 482 21.41 -5.50 3.97
C LEU A 482 22.80 -4.94 3.71
N GLN A 483 22.89 -3.73 3.13
CA GLN A 483 24.14 -3.02 2.85
C GLN A 483 24.69 -2.22 4.04
N LYS A 484 23.95 -2.14 5.17
CA LYS A 484 24.29 -1.38 6.38
C LYS A 484 24.50 0.13 6.14
N LEU A 485 23.84 0.70 5.14
CA LEU A 485 24.02 2.12 4.81
C LEU A 485 23.36 3.03 5.87
N PRO A 486 24.01 4.12 6.31
CA PRO A 486 23.51 4.98 7.38
C PRO A 486 22.44 5.97 6.89
N VAL A 487 21.31 5.44 6.41
CA VAL A 487 20.11 6.25 6.10
C VAL A 487 19.32 6.47 7.40
N ARG A 488 18.88 7.72 7.62
CA ARG A 488 18.04 8.11 8.75
C ARG A 488 16.60 8.28 8.29
N PHE A 489 15.68 7.46 8.76
CA PHE A 489 14.26 7.56 8.45
C PHE A 489 13.49 8.32 9.53
N ALA A 490 12.94 9.48 9.19
CA ALA A 490 12.06 10.25 10.07
C ALA A 490 10.61 9.91 9.72
N LEU A 491 9.97 9.07 10.55
CA LEU A 491 8.63 8.51 10.29
C LEU A 491 7.56 9.36 10.96
N ASP A 492 7.03 10.34 10.23
CA ASP A 492 5.88 11.14 10.66
C ASP A 492 4.57 10.32 10.51
N ARG A 493 3.46 10.77 11.12
CA ARG A 493 2.12 10.13 11.06
C ARG A 493 2.13 8.67 11.55
N ALA A 494 3.08 8.32 12.41
CA ALA A 494 3.13 6.99 13.00
C ALA A 494 1.99 6.80 14.03
N GLY A 495 1.37 5.62 14.06
CA GLY A 495 0.18 5.34 14.86
C GLY A 495 -1.13 5.73 14.17
N LEU A 496 -2.14 6.08 14.96
CA LEU A 496 -3.48 6.43 14.49
C LEU A 496 -3.53 7.91 14.09
N VAL A 497 -4.00 8.20 12.87
CA VAL A 497 -3.93 9.56 12.29
C VAL A 497 -5.23 10.36 12.36
N GLY A 498 -6.31 9.80 12.91
CA GLY A 498 -7.62 10.44 13.03
C GLY A 498 -8.44 10.43 11.73
N ALA A 499 -8.77 11.63 11.26
CA ALA A 499 -9.77 11.90 10.23
C ALA A 499 -9.48 11.35 8.81
N ASP A 500 -8.29 10.77 8.61
CA ASP A 500 -7.86 10.13 7.36
C ASP A 500 -8.01 8.60 7.39
N GLY A 501 -8.24 8.02 8.59
CA GLY A 501 -8.64 6.63 8.75
C GLY A 501 -7.56 5.60 8.41
N PRO A 502 -7.96 4.34 8.16
CA PRO A 502 -7.04 3.22 8.09
C PRO A 502 -6.12 3.25 6.86
N THR A 503 -6.48 4.02 5.81
CA THR A 503 -5.63 4.19 4.63
C THR A 503 -4.41 5.07 4.90
N HIS A 504 -4.33 5.76 6.03
CA HIS A 504 -3.22 6.65 6.38
C HIS A 504 -2.61 6.36 7.78
N SER A 505 -3.14 5.36 8.50
CA SER A 505 -2.64 5.00 9.83
C SER A 505 -1.29 4.29 9.74
N GLY A 506 -0.27 4.87 10.37
CA GLY A 506 1.07 4.29 10.51
C GLY A 506 1.13 3.17 11.55
N ALA A 507 0.34 2.11 11.34
CA ALA A 507 0.17 1.04 12.33
C ALA A 507 1.30 -0.02 12.30
N PHE A 508 1.95 -0.21 11.15
CA PHE A 508 2.75 -1.41 10.87
C PHE A 508 4.28 -1.19 10.91
N ASP A 509 4.77 0.05 11.00
CA ASP A 509 6.20 0.36 10.87
C ASP A 509 7.10 -0.34 11.90
N VAL A 510 6.63 -0.51 13.14
CA VAL A 510 7.44 -1.22 14.15
C VAL A 510 7.64 -2.68 13.77
N ALA A 511 6.63 -3.35 13.23
CA ALA A 511 6.72 -4.76 12.83
C ALA A 511 7.68 -4.95 11.65
N TYR A 512 7.54 -4.17 10.57
CA TYR A 512 8.38 -4.35 9.38
C TYR A 512 9.78 -3.73 9.51
N MET A 513 9.99 -2.68 10.33
CA MET A 513 11.32 -2.10 10.55
C MET A 513 12.13 -2.83 11.62
N ALA A 514 11.52 -3.28 12.73
CA ALA A 514 12.28 -3.89 13.83
C ALA A 514 12.75 -5.32 13.52
N CYS A 515 12.09 -6.03 12.59
CA CYS A 515 12.56 -7.34 12.13
C CYS A 515 13.86 -7.27 11.31
N LEU A 516 14.26 -6.10 10.79
CA LEU A 516 15.44 -5.91 9.93
C LEU A 516 16.74 -5.87 10.75
N PRO A 517 17.72 -6.76 10.52
CA PRO A 517 18.86 -6.96 11.42
C PRO A 517 19.68 -5.75 11.84
N ASN A 518 19.98 -4.81 10.92
CA ASN A 518 20.94 -3.74 11.19
C ASN A 518 20.28 -2.43 11.67
N MET A 519 18.95 -2.36 11.61
CA MET A 519 18.15 -1.17 11.93
C MET A 519 18.17 -0.79 13.43
N VAL A 520 18.39 0.49 13.71
CA VAL A 520 18.07 1.11 15.03
C VAL A 520 16.67 1.71 14.98
N VAL A 521 15.77 1.31 15.89
CA VAL A 521 14.34 1.67 15.87
C VAL A 521 13.96 2.40 17.16
N MET A 522 13.58 3.67 17.04
CA MET A 522 13.31 4.60 18.14
C MET A 522 11.89 5.20 18.10
N ALA A 523 11.35 5.62 19.25
CA ALA A 523 10.13 6.43 19.33
C ALA A 523 10.17 7.37 20.56
N PRO A 524 10.04 8.70 20.38
CA PRO A 524 10.12 9.66 21.47
C PRO A 524 8.81 9.71 22.26
N SER A 525 8.91 9.87 23.58
CA SER A 525 7.73 10.03 24.45
C SER A 525 7.08 11.42 24.37
N ASP A 526 7.86 12.42 23.95
CA ASP A 526 7.55 13.84 23.98
C ASP A 526 8.46 14.61 22.99
N GLU A 527 8.22 15.90 22.81
CA GLU A 527 8.97 16.74 21.88
C GLU A 527 10.44 16.94 22.28
N ALA A 528 10.82 16.84 23.55
CA ALA A 528 12.22 16.94 23.96
C ALA A 528 12.99 15.68 23.56
N GLU A 529 12.43 14.49 23.78
CA GLU A 529 12.98 13.23 23.27
C GLU A 529 13.12 13.22 21.75
N LEU A 530 12.23 13.88 20.99
CA LEU A 530 12.37 13.99 19.54
C LEU A 530 13.66 14.76 19.15
N PHE A 531 13.99 15.87 19.82
CA PHE A 531 15.28 16.55 19.62
C PHE A 531 16.46 15.61 19.91
N HIS A 532 16.40 14.87 21.02
CA HIS A 532 17.43 13.89 21.39
C HIS A 532 17.58 12.77 20.35
N MET A 533 16.47 12.26 19.79
CA MET A 533 16.49 11.20 18.77
C MET A 533 16.98 11.68 17.40
N VAL A 534 16.69 12.93 17.00
CA VAL A 534 17.28 13.53 15.79
C VAL A 534 18.80 13.66 15.93
N ALA A 535 19.29 14.15 17.07
CA ALA A 535 20.73 14.22 17.37
C ALA A 535 21.37 12.81 17.43
N THR A 536 20.65 11.82 17.97
CA THR A 536 21.08 10.41 17.99
C THR A 536 21.21 9.86 16.57
N ALA A 537 20.21 10.06 15.72
CA ALA A 537 20.22 9.62 14.32
C ALA A 537 21.32 10.32 13.50
N ALA A 538 21.58 11.61 13.75
CA ALA A 538 22.68 12.35 13.11
C ALA A 538 24.06 11.74 13.44
N ALA A 539 24.24 11.18 14.64
CA ALA A 539 25.47 10.57 15.11
C ALA A 539 25.69 9.09 14.69
N ILE A 540 24.72 8.44 14.02
CA ILE A 540 24.83 7.05 13.56
C ILE A 540 25.34 7.01 12.11
N ASP A 541 26.62 6.70 11.93
CA ASP A 541 27.30 6.67 10.62
C ASP A 541 27.66 5.25 10.13
N ASP A 542 27.25 4.18 10.82
CA ASP A 542 27.67 2.79 10.53
C ASP A 542 26.54 1.78 10.22
N ARG A 543 25.27 2.22 10.27
CA ARG A 543 24.05 1.40 10.07
C ARG A 543 22.81 2.29 9.89
N PRO A 544 21.69 1.81 9.32
CA PRO A 544 20.47 2.60 9.23
C PRO A 544 19.79 2.81 10.59
N SER A 545 19.00 3.88 10.68
CA SER A 545 18.18 4.17 11.86
C SER A 545 16.84 4.79 11.48
N CYS A 546 15.81 4.57 12.29
CA CYS A 546 14.53 5.24 12.17
C CYS A 546 14.00 5.72 13.52
N PHE A 547 13.30 6.86 13.51
CA PHE A 547 12.51 7.35 14.65
C PHE A 547 11.09 7.69 14.20
N ARG A 548 10.09 7.17 14.93
CA ARG A 548 8.66 7.35 14.62
C ARG A 548 8.00 8.36 15.54
N TYR A 549 7.16 9.25 15.00
CA TYR A 549 6.41 10.24 15.79
C TYR A 549 5.00 10.47 15.21
N PRO A 550 4.00 10.75 16.05
CA PRO A 550 2.61 10.79 15.62
C PRO A 550 2.22 12.12 15.00
N ARG A 551 1.07 12.11 14.31
CA ARG A 551 0.35 13.32 13.93
C ARG A 551 -0.22 13.98 15.18
N GLY A 552 0.42 15.05 15.68
CA GLY A 552 -0.10 15.79 16.83
C GLY A 552 0.78 16.97 17.25
N ASN A 553 0.41 17.58 18.37
CA ASN A 553 1.17 18.64 19.03
C ASN A 553 1.93 18.10 20.24
N GLY A 554 3.02 18.79 20.60
CA GLY A 554 3.80 18.48 21.80
C GLY A 554 3.03 18.71 23.11
N VAL A 555 3.58 18.19 24.21
CA VAL A 555 3.00 18.14 25.57
C VAL A 555 3.48 19.27 26.50
N ALA A 556 4.22 20.25 25.98
CA ALA A 556 4.77 21.42 26.66
C ALA A 556 5.88 21.10 27.69
N VAL A 557 6.75 20.14 27.37
CA VAL A 557 7.95 19.86 28.18
C VAL A 557 9.06 20.91 27.94
N PRO A 558 10.00 21.11 28.89
CA PRO A 558 11.17 21.95 28.68
C PRO A 558 12.00 21.44 27.49
N LEU A 559 12.24 22.31 26.50
CA LEU A 559 13.01 21.98 25.30
C LEU A 559 14.52 22.13 25.54
N PRO A 560 15.36 21.34 24.84
CA PRO A 560 16.80 21.56 24.83
C PRO A 560 17.18 22.98 24.35
N GLN A 561 18.27 23.53 24.92
CA GLN A 561 18.72 24.88 24.59
C GLN A 561 19.08 25.00 23.11
N GLY A 562 18.60 26.05 22.46
CA GLY A 562 18.89 26.32 21.05
C GLY A 562 18.32 25.27 20.09
N ASN A 563 17.26 24.56 20.47
CA ASN A 563 16.66 23.49 19.67
C ASN A 563 17.64 22.35 19.33
N LYS A 564 18.72 22.17 20.12
CA LYS A 564 19.73 21.14 19.86
C LYS A 564 19.62 19.96 20.83
N GLY A 565 19.46 18.76 20.27
CA GLY A 565 19.44 17.52 21.06
C GLY A 565 20.81 17.14 21.62
N VAL A 566 20.79 16.22 22.58
CA VAL A 566 21.97 15.46 23.02
C VAL A 566 21.77 14.01 22.59
N PRO A 567 22.71 13.38 21.85
CA PRO A 567 22.60 11.97 21.48
C PRO A 567 22.38 11.06 22.69
N LEU A 568 21.45 10.12 22.57
CA LEU A 568 21.13 9.10 23.57
C LEU A 568 22.08 7.90 23.42
N GLU A 569 22.35 7.21 24.52
CA GLU A 569 22.99 5.89 24.46
C GLU A 569 22.03 4.90 23.78
N ILE A 570 22.47 4.30 22.67
CA ILE A 570 21.64 3.43 21.83
C ILE A 570 21.19 2.21 22.63
N GLY A 571 19.87 1.97 22.66
CA GLY A 571 19.27 0.86 23.40
C GLY A 571 19.19 1.07 24.91
N LYS A 572 19.10 2.33 25.38
CA LYS A 572 18.83 2.67 26.78
C LYS A 572 17.48 3.34 26.98
N GLY A 573 16.65 2.71 27.81
CA GLY A 573 15.41 3.28 28.31
C GLY A 573 15.63 4.10 29.59
N ARG A 574 14.54 4.53 30.23
CA ARG A 574 14.56 5.21 31.54
C ARG A 574 13.32 4.86 32.36
N ILE A 575 13.46 4.86 33.69
CA ILE A 575 12.32 4.85 34.61
C ILE A 575 11.91 6.31 34.85
N LEU A 576 10.61 6.59 34.74
CA LEU A 576 10.00 7.91 34.96
C LEU A 576 9.32 8.02 36.33
N ILE A 577 8.70 6.92 36.76
CA ILE A 577 8.05 6.78 38.08
C ILE A 577 8.46 5.41 38.62
N GLU A 578 8.96 5.36 39.86
CA GLU A 578 9.12 4.11 40.60
C GLU A 578 7.86 3.79 41.40
N GLY A 579 7.44 2.52 41.33
CA GLY A 579 6.36 1.96 42.11
C GLY A 579 6.63 0.49 42.45
N GLU A 580 5.58 -0.26 42.74
CA GLU A 580 5.64 -1.65 43.17
C GLU A 580 4.59 -2.50 42.44
N ARG A 581 4.80 -3.83 42.42
CA ARG A 581 3.91 -4.87 41.87
C ARG A 581 3.64 -4.82 40.36
N VAL A 582 3.33 -3.67 39.77
CA VAL A 582 3.05 -3.50 38.33
C VAL A 582 4.02 -2.51 37.71
N ALA A 583 4.55 -2.83 36.53
CA ALA A 583 5.31 -1.92 35.68
C ALA A 583 4.62 -1.74 34.32
N LEU A 584 4.47 -0.48 33.88
CA LEU A 584 4.15 -0.11 32.51
C LEU A 584 5.46 0.22 31.79
N LEU A 585 5.73 -0.46 30.67
CA LEU A 585 6.84 -0.17 29.76
C LEU A 585 6.27 0.36 28.44
N GLY A 586 6.20 1.68 28.32
CA GLY A 586 5.65 2.36 27.16
C GLY A 586 6.70 2.61 26.07
N TYR A 587 6.26 2.60 24.82
CA TYR A 587 7.08 2.92 23.65
C TYR A 587 6.49 4.10 22.86
N GLY A 588 7.29 5.15 22.66
CA GLY A 588 6.84 6.40 22.03
C GLY A 588 5.79 7.14 22.85
N THR A 589 4.86 7.83 22.18
CA THR A 589 3.81 8.64 22.81
C THR A 589 2.84 7.86 23.70
N ALA A 590 2.80 6.53 23.60
CA ALA A 590 2.08 5.66 24.55
C ALA A 590 2.57 5.82 26.00
N VAL A 591 3.83 6.24 26.21
CA VAL A 591 4.39 6.59 27.53
C VAL A 591 3.54 7.68 28.22
N ARG A 592 3.00 8.65 27.48
CA ARG A 592 2.15 9.70 28.07
C ARG A 592 0.84 9.13 28.62
N SER A 593 0.26 8.14 27.93
CA SER A 593 -0.91 7.42 28.44
C SER A 593 -0.57 6.58 29.66
N CYS A 594 0.63 5.97 29.71
CA CYS A 594 1.10 5.21 30.86
C CYS A 594 1.24 6.09 32.12
N LEU A 595 1.79 7.30 31.97
CA LEU A 595 1.89 8.27 33.07
C LEU A 595 0.51 8.70 33.58
N ALA A 596 -0.45 8.94 32.68
CA ALA A 596 -1.81 9.29 33.05
C ALA A 596 -2.53 8.12 33.74
N ALA A 597 -2.33 6.89 33.27
CA ALA A 597 -2.85 5.67 33.90
C ALA A 597 -2.28 5.49 35.31
N ALA A 598 -0.98 5.69 35.51
CA ALA A 598 -0.36 5.65 36.84
C ALA A 598 -0.98 6.67 37.81
N SER A 599 -1.25 7.90 37.36
CA SER A 599 -1.96 8.90 38.18
C SER A 599 -3.40 8.50 38.52
N MET A 600 -4.11 7.79 37.63
CA MET A 600 -5.46 7.28 37.90
C MET A 600 -5.43 6.14 38.93
N VAL A 601 -4.47 5.22 38.79
CA VAL A 601 -4.32 4.04 39.66
C VAL A 601 -3.82 4.42 41.07
N GLU A 602 -3.01 5.49 41.21
CA GLU A 602 -2.57 6.00 42.52
C GLU A 602 -3.77 6.49 43.38
N LEU A 603 -4.86 6.98 42.77
CA LEU A 603 -6.09 7.34 43.49
C LEU A 603 -6.77 6.13 44.16
N HIS A 604 -6.49 4.91 43.69
CA HIS A 604 -6.94 3.65 44.27
C HIS A 604 -5.89 3.02 45.22
N GLY A 605 -4.82 3.76 45.55
CA GLY A 605 -3.80 3.34 46.50
C GLY A 605 -2.75 2.36 45.96
N LEU A 606 -2.68 2.18 44.63
CA LEU A 606 -1.67 1.34 43.98
C LEU A 606 -0.65 2.23 43.25
N LYS A 607 0.63 2.12 43.63
CA LYS A 607 1.74 2.85 42.98
C LYS A 607 2.44 1.95 41.99
N ILE A 608 2.35 2.28 40.70
CA ILE A 608 2.93 1.47 39.61
C ILE A 608 4.18 2.13 39.03
N THR A 609 5.13 1.31 38.60
CA THR A 609 6.32 1.81 37.87
C THR A 609 5.91 2.21 36.45
N VAL A 610 6.43 3.33 35.96
CA VAL A 610 6.34 3.72 34.54
C VAL A 610 7.74 3.89 33.98
N ALA A 611 8.03 3.14 32.93
CA ALA A 611 9.28 3.19 32.19
C ALA A 611 9.03 3.57 30.72
N ASP A 612 9.93 4.39 30.19
CA ASP A 612 10.01 4.79 28.80
C ASP A 612 11.10 3.95 28.12
N ALA A 613 10.68 3.13 27.15
CA ALA A 613 11.56 2.21 26.45
C ALA A 613 12.58 2.92 25.55
N ARG A 614 12.19 4.07 24.95
CA ARG A 614 12.88 4.83 23.89
C ARG A 614 13.21 4.08 22.59
N PHE A 615 13.73 2.86 22.70
CA PHE A 615 14.20 2.00 21.62
C PHE A 615 13.38 0.70 21.57
N CYS A 616 12.84 0.38 20.40
CA CYS A 616 12.40 -0.98 20.08
C CYS A 616 13.59 -1.84 19.64
N LYS A 617 14.60 -1.23 19.00
CA LYS A 617 15.81 -1.93 18.57
C LYS A 617 17.05 -1.03 18.66
N PRO A 618 18.15 -1.50 19.28
CA PRO A 618 18.20 -2.65 20.19
C PRO A 618 17.41 -2.38 21.48
N LEU A 619 16.88 -3.44 22.11
CA LEU A 619 16.17 -3.33 23.39
C LEU A 619 17.12 -3.07 24.56
N ASP A 620 16.65 -2.30 25.57
CA ASP A 620 17.31 -2.22 26.88
C ASP A 620 17.06 -3.51 27.69
N ARG A 621 17.87 -4.53 27.40
CA ARG A 621 17.85 -5.83 28.10
C ARG A 621 18.13 -5.70 29.60
N SER A 622 18.82 -4.64 30.04
CA SER A 622 19.07 -4.36 31.46
C SER A 622 17.80 -3.87 32.17
N LEU A 623 17.14 -2.87 31.60
CA LEU A 623 15.89 -2.30 32.11
C LEU A 623 14.77 -3.35 32.14
N ILE A 624 14.54 -4.06 31.02
CA ILE A 624 13.49 -5.09 30.93
C ILE A 624 13.71 -6.17 31.99
N ARG A 625 14.95 -6.65 32.16
CA ARG A 625 15.29 -7.66 33.18
C ARG A 625 15.11 -7.13 34.61
N SER A 626 15.35 -5.84 34.84
CA SER A 626 15.08 -5.19 36.13
C SER A 626 13.58 -5.21 36.42
N LEU A 627 12.78 -4.63 35.53
CA LEU A 627 11.31 -4.55 35.66
C LEU A 627 10.68 -5.93 35.84
N ALA A 628 11.07 -6.91 35.02
CA ALA A 628 10.62 -8.30 35.06
C ALA A 628 10.95 -9.04 36.37
N LYS A 629 11.94 -8.57 37.15
CA LYS A 629 12.35 -9.17 38.42
C LYS A 629 11.82 -8.45 39.66
N SER A 630 11.54 -7.16 39.57
CA SER A 630 11.01 -6.35 40.68
C SER A 630 9.49 -6.25 40.72
N HIS A 631 8.78 -6.70 39.68
CA HIS A 631 7.32 -6.60 39.56
C HIS A 631 6.66 -7.97 39.39
N GLU A 632 5.41 -8.10 39.84
CA GLU A 632 4.52 -9.24 39.60
C GLU A 632 3.96 -9.21 38.16
N VAL A 633 3.73 -8.01 37.63
CA VAL A 633 3.13 -7.76 36.32
C VAL A 633 3.97 -6.76 35.52
N LEU A 634 4.27 -7.11 34.27
CA LEU A 634 4.83 -6.19 33.29
C LEU A 634 3.83 -6.01 32.14
N ILE A 635 3.42 -4.77 31.88
CA ILE A 635 2.55 -4.41 30.76
C ILE A 635 3.39 -3.62 29.75
N THR A 636 3.51 -4.11 28.52
CA THR A 636 4.13 -3.36 27.41
C THR A 636 3.07 -2.58 26.67
N VAL A 637 3.33 -1.31 26.31
CA VAL A 637 2.34 -0.43 25.69
C VAL A 637 2.91 0.24 24.44
N GLU A 638 2.27 0.04 23.28
CA GLU A 638 2.67 0.63 22.00
C GLU A 638 1.47 1.02 21.13
N GLU A 639 1.67 1.99 20.24
CA GLU A 639 0.68 2.40 19.23
C GLU A 639 1.05 1.84 17.84
N ALA A 640 1.24 0.51 17.79
CA ALA A 640 1.59 -0.25 16.60
C ALA A 640 0.94 -1.64 16.62
N SER A 641 0.98 -2.36 15.50
CA SER A 641 0.40 -3.69 15.35
C SER A 641 1.13 -4.78 16.15
N ILE A 642 0.51 -5.96 16.23
CA ILE A 642 1.22 -7.21 16.53
C ILE A 642 2.46 -7.37 15.62
N GLY A 643 3.50 -8.03 16.14
CA GLY A 643 4.84 -8.08 15.54
C GLY A 643 5.78 -6.96 16.02
N GLY A 644 5.25 -5.88 16.61
CA GLY A 644 6.02 -4.73 17.08
C GLY A 644 6.79 -4.90 18.40
N PHE A 645 6.94 -3.81 19.15
CA PHE A 645 7.79 -3.68 20.35
C PHE A 645 7.52 -4.77 21.39
N SER A 646 6.25 -5.02 21.70
CA SER A 646 5.81 -6.03 22.67
C SER A 646 6.26 -7.44 22.26
N SER A 647 6.30 -7.73 20.96
CA SER A 647 6.79 -9.01 20.42
C SER A 647 8.30 -9.16 20.60
N HIS A 648 9.05 -8.07 20.39
CA HIS A 648 10.49 -8.01 20.64
C HIS A 648 10.81 -8.23 22.13
N VAL A 649 10.10 -7.55 23.03
CA VAL A 649 10.25 -7.72 24.49
C VAL A 649 9.92 -9.15 24.91
N ALA A 650 8.82 -9.74 24.41
CA ALA A 650 8.42 -11.11 24.73
C ALA A 650 9.46 -12.16 24.30
N GLN A 651 10.00 -12.06 23.09
CA GLN A 651 11.05 -12.97 22.62
C GLN A 651 12.33 -12.85 23.47
N PHE A 652 12.74 -11.63 23.84
CA PHE A 652 13.86 -11.45 24.77
C PHE A 652 13.56 -12.08 26.14
N MET A 653 12.38 -11.83 26.73
CA MET A 653 12.01 -12.38 28.04
C MET A 653 11.95 -13.92 28.04
N ALA A 654 11.47 -14.53 26.95
CA ALA A 654 11.47 -15.98 26.80
C ALA A 654 12.90 -16.55 26.75
N LEU A 655 13.78 -15.96 25.93
CA LEU A 655 15.15 -16.43 25.77
C LEU A 655 16.03 -16.18 27.02
N ASP A 656 15.79 -15.11 27.78
CA ASP A 656 16.42 -14.83 29.07
C ASP A 656 15.85 -15.70 30.22
N GLY A 657 14.76 -16.44 29.96
CA GLY A 657 14.09 -17.31 30.94
C GLY A 657 13.22 -16.57 31.96
N LEU A 658 12.86 -15.31 31.71
CA LEU A 658 12.06 -14.48 32.63
C LEU A 658 10.61 -14.97 32.76
N PHE A 659 10.07 -15.64 31.74
CA PHE A 659 8.77 -16.33 31.81
C PHE A 659 8.77 -17.63 32.63
N ASP A 660 9.94 -18.19 33.01
CA ASP A 660 9.99 -19.40 33.85
C ASP A 660 9.64 -19.08 35.34
N GLY A 661 9.44 -17.80 35.68
CA GLY A 661 9.16 -17.32 37.03
C GLY A 661 7.66 -17.22 37.37
N LYS A 662 7.28 -16.12 38.03
CA LYS A 662 5.87 -15.77 38.35
C LYS A 662 5.40 -14.49 37.63
N LEU A 663 6.18 -14.01 36.67
CA LEU A 663 5.91 -12.75 35.98
C LEU A 663 4.70 -12.90 35.07
N LYS A 664 3.64 -12.14 35.35
CA LYS A 664 2.57 -11.93 34.39
C LYS A 664 3.02 -10.90 33.36
N TRP A 665 2.79 -11.18 32.08
CA TRP A 665 3.01 -10.21 31.00
C TRP A 665 1.72 -9.97 30.22
N ARG A 666 1.48 -8.71 29.85
CA ARG A 666 0.35 -8.29 28.99
C ARG A 666 0.84 -7.30 27.92
N PRO A 667 0.64 -7.60 26.62
CA PRO A 667 0.84 -6.63 25.56
C PRO A 667 -0.41 -5.77 25.35
N LEU A 668 -0.25 -4.44 25.38
CA LEU A 668 -1.22 -3.46 24.90
C LEU A 668 -0.68 -2.85 23.61
N ALA A 669 -1.23 -3.30 22.49
CA ALA A 669 -0.88 -2.91 21.13
C ALA A 669 -2.17 -2.63 20.35
N LEU A 670 -2.07 -2.13 19.12
CA LEU A 670 -3.24 -1.98 18.26
C LEU A 670 -3.93 -3.34 18.03
N PRO A 671 -5.27 -3.41 18.11
CA PRO A 671 -5.99 -4.65 17.88
C PRO A 671 -5.82 -5.12 16.44
N ASP A 672 -5.94 -6.44 16.23
CA ASP A 672 -5.82 -7.09 14.92
C ASP A 672 -7.05 -6.86 14.03
N ARG A 673 -7.32 -5.57 13.73
CA ARG A 673 -8.43 -5.03 12.94
C ARG A 673 -8.11 -3.60 12.53
N TYR A 674 -8.54 -3.20 11.34
CA TYR A 674 -8.49 -1.78 10.97
C TYR A 674 -9.44 -0.96 11.86
N ILE A 675 -8.97 0.23 12.25
CA ILE A 675 -9.73 1.24 12.98
C ILE A 675 -10.13 2.32 11.98
N ASP A 676 -11.43 2.65 11.93
CA ASP A 676 -11.98 3.55 10.92
C ASP A 676 -11.68 5.04 11.21
N HIS A 677 -11.96 5.93 10.26
CA HIS A 677 -11.73 7.38 10.44
C HIS A 677 -12.56 7.97 11.59
N GLY A 678 -11.94 8.84 12.37
CA GLY A 678 -12.59 9.49 13.51
C GLY A 678 -11.71 10.56 14.16
N SER A 679 -12.06 11.03 15.36
CA SER A 679 -11.10 11.79 16.17
C SER A 679 -10.02 10.86 16.72
N ALA A 680 -8.80 11.36 16.95
CA ALA A 680 -7.73 10.54 17.51
C ALA A 680 -8.09 9.97 18.90
N SER A 681 -8.91 10.68 19.68
CA SER A 681 -9.42 10.19 20.97
C SER A 681 -10.40 9.02 20.80
N ASP A 682 -11.30 9.10 19.81
CA ASP A 682 -12.24 8.01 19.53
C ASP A 682 -11.48 6.78 19.02
N GLN A 683 -10.50 6.97 18.14
CA GLN A 683 -9.67 5.90 17.61
C GLN A 683 -8.84 5.20 18.70
N LEU A 684 -8.25 5.95 19.66
CA LEU A 684 -7.53 5.36 20.79
C LEU A 684 -8.45 4.62 21.77
N SER A 685 -9.68 5.11 21.99
CA SER A 685 -10.69 4.37 22.76
C SER A 685 -11.16 3.12 22.03
N GLU A 686 -11.35 3.19 20.71
CA GLU A 686 -11.67 2.05 19.86
C GLU A 686 -10.54 0.99 19.81
N ALA A 687 -9.28 1.43 19.94
CA ALA A 687 -8.11 0.58 20.08
C ALA A 687 -7.98 -0.08 21.46
N GLY A 688 -8.56 0.52 22.50
CA GLY A 688 -8.33 0.13 23.90
C GLY A 688 -6.97 0.59 24.45
N LEU A 689 -6.45 1.72 23.97
CA LEU A 689 -5.14 2.27 24.32
C LEU A 689 -5.21 3.57 25.13
N THR A 690 -6.38 3.99 25.63
CA THR A 690 -6.48 5.20 26.46
C THR A 690 -5.90 4.96 27.86
N PRO A 691 -5.60 6.02 28.63
CA PRO A 691 -5.18 5.88 30.02
C PRO A 691 -6.17 5.10 30.90
N HIS A 692 -7.47 5.09 30.55
CA HIS A 692 -8.50 4.37 31.31
C HIS A 692 -8.41 2.86 31.11
N GLU A 693 -8.23 2.37 29.86
CA GLU A 693 -8.01 0.94 29.62
C GLU A 693 -6.67 0.46 30.20
N GLN A 694 -5.62 1.30 30.13
CA GLN A 694 -4.32 0.99 30.74
C GLN A 694 -4.40 0.91 32.28
N ALA A 695 -5.15 1.82 32.91
CA ALA A 695 -5.42 1.79 34.35
C ALA A 695 -6.26 0.56 34.75
N TYR A 696 -7.29 0.23 33.95
CA TYR A 696 -8.10 -0.97 34.12
C TYR A 696 -7.24 -2.23 34.09
N GLU A 697 -6.38 -2.41 33.09
CA GLU A 697 -5.51 -3.59 33.00
C GLU A 697 -4.48 -3.66 34.13
N ALA A 698 -3.91 -2.53 34.56
CA ALA A 698 -3.04 -2.49 35.73
C ALA A 698 -3.78 -2.94 37.01
N MET A 699 -4.98 -2.43 37.26
CA MET A 699 -5.80 -2.80 38.42
C MET A 699 -6.31 -4.25 38.36
N ASN A 700 -6.74 -4.72 37.18
CA ASN A 700 -7.19 -6.08 36.92
C ASN A 700 -6.09 -7.09 37.27
N ASN A 701 -4.91 -6.93 36.67
CA ASN A 701 -3.81 -7.89 36.85
C ASN A 701 -3.17 -7.80 38.25
N ALA A 702 -3.30 -6.67 38.94
CA ALA A 702 -2.91 -6.48 40.35
C ALA A 702 -3.92 -7.04 41.38
N GLY A 703 -5.15 -7.38 40.95
CA GLY A 703 -6.21 -7.96 41.79
C GLY A 703 -7.11 -6.94 42.51
N TYR A 704 -7.32 -5.75 41.94
CA TYR A 704 -8.11 -4.66 42.54
C TYR A 704 -9.56 -4.55 42.02
N LEU A 705 -10.00 -5.44 41.12
CA LEU A 705 -11.34 -5.42 40.53
C LEU A 705 -12.13 -6.68 40.91
N ASP A 706 -13.34 -6.49 41.42
CA ASP A 706 -14.28 -7.58 41.72
C ASP A 706 -14.99 -8.10 40.44
N THR A 707 -15.26 -9.40 40.41
CA THR A 707 -15.77 -10.14 39.25
C THR A 707 -17.07 -9.58 38.65
N ASP A 708 -17.92 -8.94 39.45
CA ASP A 708 -19.23 -8.43 39.02
C ASP A 708 -19.15 -7.15 38.16
N MET A 709 -18.03 -6.42 38.17
CA MET A 709 -17.84 -5.26 37.27
C MET A 709 -17.49 -5.64 35.83
N ILE A 710 -17.08 -6.89 35.58
CA ILE A 710 -16.52 -7.34 34.29
C ILE A 710 -17.62 -7.54 33.22
N LEU A 711 -18.87 -7.76 33.64
CA LEU A 711 -19.97 -8.14 32.73
C LEU A 711 -20.57 -6.98 31.90
N ILE A 712 -20.37 -5.71 32.30
CA ILE A 712 -21.09 -4.56 31.70
C ILE A 712 -20.49 -4.11 30.34
N LEU A 713 -19.29 -4.58 29.97
CA LEU A 713 -18.54 -4.04 28.82
C LEU A 713 -18.53 -4.92 27.56
N ASN A 714 -19.05 -6.16 27.60
CA ASN A 714 -18.85 -7.15 26.53
C ASN A 714 -19.98 -7.30 25.49
N GLU A 715 -21.16 -6.68 25.65
CA GLU A 715 -22.33 -6.97 24.81
C GLU A 715 -22.33 -6.34 23.39
N ASN A 716 -21.42 -5.40 23.08
CA ASN A 716 -21.50 -4.55 21.87
C ASN A 716 -20.85 -5.12 20.59
N LYS A 717 -20.69 -6.45 20.42
CA LYS A 717 -20.01 -7.03 19.24
C LYS A 717 -20.64 -8.32 18.67
N GLN A 718 -21.70 -8.20 17.87
CA GLN A 718 -22.08 -9.20 16.85
C GLN A 718 -23.01 -8.62 15.78
N VAL A 719 -22.65 -8.75 14.49
CA VAL A 719 -23.54 -8.57 13.32
C VAL A 719 -23.16 -9.57 12.23
N SER A 720 -24.15 -10.21 11.62
CA SER A 720 -24.03 -11.28 10.60
C SER A 720 -24.42 -10.82 9.20
N LEU A 721 -23.83 -11.43 8.16
CA LEU A 721 -24.13 -11.19 6.74
C LEU A 721 -25.10 -12.24 6.14
N PRO A 722 -26.01 -11.87 5.21
CA PRO A 722 -26.82 -12.80 4.43
C PRO A 722 -26.28 -13.02 3.00
N THR A 723 -26.48 -14.22 2.45
CA THR A 723 -26.14 -14.63 1.07
C THR A 723 -27.38 -14.95 0.24
N ALA A 724 -27.29 -14.81 -1.09
CA ALA A 724 -28.27 -15.32 -2.05
C ALA A 724 -27.61 -15.67 -3.40
N THR A 725 -27.99 -16.80 -3.97
CA THR A 725 -27.46 -17.42 -5.21
C THR A 725 -28.54 -17.50 -6.30
N LEU A 726 -28.17 -17.66 -7.58
CA LEU A 726 -28.96 -18.39 -8.59
C LEU A 726 -28.20 -18.60 -9.92
N ASP A 727 -28.45 -19.75 -10.56
CA ASP A 727 -27.71 -20.32 -11.70
C ASP A 727 -28.34 -20.07 -13.09
N GLY A 728 -27.61 -20.34 -14.18
CA GLY A 728 -28.20 -20.56 -15.52
C GLY A 728 -27.18 -20.58 -16.69
N PRO A 729 -27.33 -21.43 -17.75
CA PRO A 729 -26.15 -21.96 -18.44
C PRO A 729 -26.07 -21.85 -20.00
N ALA A 730 -24.83 -22.00 -20.53
CA ALA A 730 -24.47 -22.62 -21.82
C ALA A 730 -24.75 -21.85 -23.15
N PRO A 731 -24.28 -22.33 -24.34
CA PRO A 731 -22.91 -22.72 -24.74
C PRO A 731 -22.46 -22.06 -26.11
N PRO A 732 -21.72 -22.68 -27.07
CA PRO A 732 -20.33 -22.28 -27.36
C PRO A 732 -20.03 -21.93 -28.86
N VAL A 733 -18.74 -22.02 -29.22
CA VAL A 733 -18.07 -22.21 -30.54
C VAL A 733 -17.41 -20.94 -31.09
N GLY A 734 -16.08 -20.86 -31.33
CA GLY A 734 -14.99 -21.83 -31.17
C GLY A 734 -14.40 -22.33 -32.50
N ALA A 735 -13.29 -21.75 -32.95
CA ALA A 735 -12.44 -22.33 -34.00
C ALA A 735 -10.99 -21.80 -33.87
N LEU A 736 -10.05 -22.68 -33.53
CA LEU A 736 -8.64 -22.37 -33.35
C LEU A 736 -7.84 -22.40 -34.66
N SER A 737 -6.83 -21.52 -34.71
CA SER A 737 -5.51 -21.64 -35.36
C SER A 737 -5.25 -22.61 -36.54
N SER A 738 -4.78 -22.02 -37.64
CA SER A 738 -3.54 -22.42 -38.33
C SER A 738 -3.03 -21.23 -39.18
N ALA A 739 -1.75 -20.94 -39.36
CA ALA A 739 -0.54 -21.67 -38.98
C ALA A 739 0.62 -20.72 -38.60
N LEU A 740 1.50 -21.20 -37.72
CA LEU A 740 2.85 -20.66 -37.53
C LEU A 740 3.73 -20.93 -38.76
N SER A 741 4.72 -20.05 -38.96
CA SER A 741 5.91 -20.23 -39.82
C SER A 741 5.71 -20.33 -41.35
N ARG A 742 6.09 -19.25 -42.05
CA ARG A 742 7.02 -19.25 -43.20
C ARG A 742 7.17 -17.83 -43.79
N LEU A 743 8.33 -17.20 -43.60
CA LEU A 743 9.18 -16.61 -44.66
C LEU A 743 10.27 -15.66 -44.08
N GLN A 744 11.29 -16.26 -43.47
CA GLN A 744 12.64 -15.75 -43.72
C GLN A 744 13.04 -16.19 -45.13
N SER A 745 12.91 -15.32 -46.14
CA SER A 745 13.86 -15.20 -47.27
C SER A 745 13.28 -14.37 -48.43
N SER A 746 13.74 -13.13 -48.58
CA SER A 746 13.76 -12.47 -49.88
C SER A 746 14.95 -11.51 -49.97
N LYS A 747 15.92 -11.85 -50.83
CA LYS A 747 16.93 -10.91 -51.32
C LYS A 747 16.21 -9.87 -52.20
N PRO A 748 16.02 -8.62 -51.74
CA PRO A 748 16.59 -7.51 -52.51
C PRO A 748 16.92 -6.24 -51.66
N LEU A 749 17.45 -6.40 -50.44
CA LEU A 749 17.87 -5.25 -49.60
C LEU A 749 19.34 -5.31 -49.13
N ARG A 750 20.12 -6.25 -49.70
CA ARG A 750 21.55 -6.43 -49.39
C ARG A 750 22.51 -6.04 -50.53
N GLU A 751 21.98 -5.76 -51.73
CA GLU A 751 22.78 -5.35 -52.91
C GLU A 751 22.69 -3.84 -53.22
N LEU A 752 21.72 -3.12 -52.64
CA LEU A 752 21.64 -1.65 -52.69
C LEU A 752 22.57 -0.95 -51.66
N ARG A 753 23.29 -1.71 -50.83
CA ARG A 753 24.22 -1.20 -49.80
C ARG A 753 25.71 -1.28 -50.19
N GLU A 754 26.05 -2.04 -51.25
CA GLU A 754 27.41 -2.08 -51.82
C GLU A 754 27.62 -1.03 -52.91
N LEU A 755 26.56 -0.53 -53.55
CA LEU A 755 26.64 0.48 -54.60
C LEU A 755 26.85 1.92 -54.07
N ALA A 756 26.71 2.14 -52.77
CA ALA A 756 26.92 3.44 -52.11
C ALA A 756 28.32 3.62 -51.49
N LYS A 757 29.21 2.62 -51.56
CA LYS A 757 30.62 2.71 -51.10
C LYS A 757 31.64 3.00 -52.21
N GLY A 758 31.17 3.23 -53.44
CA GLY A 758 32.02 3.44 -54.62
C GLY A 758 32.45 4.87 -54.93
N MET A 759 31.82 5.90 -54.35
CA MET A 759 32.02 7.31 -54.74
C MET A 759 32.34 8.23 -53.57
N THR A 760 33.57 8.14 -53.03
CA THR A 760 34.30 9.24 -52.34
C THR A 760 35.77 8.87 -52.05
N LYS A 761 36.50 8.39 -53.07
CA LYS A 761 37.98 8.27 -53.03
C LYS A 761 38.63 9.37 -53.87
N GLN A 762 38.63 10.57 -53.29
CA GLN A 762 39.19 11.88 -53.70
C GLN A 762 38.18 12.88 -53.08
N ILE A 763 38.50 13.63 -52.04
CA ILE A 763 39.58 14.61 -51.87
C ILE A 763 40.12 14.56 -50.43
N GLY A 764 41.40 14.86 -50.21
CA GLY A 764 42.02 14.90 -48.88
C GLY A 764 42.16 16.31 -48.29
N GLY A 765 42.36 16.38 -46.97
CA GLY A 765 42.79 17.61 -46.27
C GLY A 765 41.78 18.16 -45.25
N SER A 766 42.12 18.08 -43.96
CA SER A 766 41.55 18.82 -42.81
C SER A 766 40.04 19.13 -42.82
N VAL A 767 39.22 18.18 -42.37
CA VAL A 767 37.78 18.39 -42.14
C VAL A 767 37.33 17.70 -40.84
N HIS A 768 37.86 18.13 -39.68
CA HIS A 768 37.42 17.58 -38.38
C HIS A 768 36.23 18.34 -37.79
N ASP A 769 36.19 19.68 -37.93
CA ASP A 769 35.13 20.52 -37.33
C ASP A 769 33.82 20.54 -38.14
N ILE A 770 33.88 20.26 -39.45
CA ILE A 770 32.67 20.15 -40.29
C ILE A 770 32.04 18.76 -40.15
N ALA A 771 32.84 17.71 -39.86
CA ALA A 771 32.30 16.37 -39.61
C ALA A 771 31.40 16.34 -38.37
N ALA A 772 31.76 17.03 -37.28
CA ALA A 772 30.90 17.15 -36.10
C ALA A 772 29.57 17.86 -36.40
N LYS A 773 29.60 18.94 -37.18
CA LYS A 773 28.37 19.63 -37.64
C LYS A 773 27.54 18.83 -38.63
N VAL A 774 28.18 17.98 -39.45
CA VAL A 774 27.47 17.08 -40.36
C VAL A 774 26.87 15.91 -39.59
N ASP A 775 27.46 15.44 -38.49
CA ASP A 775 26.84 14.45 -37.60
C ASP A 775 25.66 15.06 -36.81
N GLU A 776 25.79 16.29 -36.32
CA GLU A 776 24.69 17.07 -35.71
C GLU A 776 23.52 17.27 -36.70
N TYR A 777 23.82 17.59 -37.97
CA TYR A 777 22.83 17.73 -39.04
C TYR A 777 22.26 16.37 -39.50
N ALA A 778 23.07 15.31 -39.50
CA ALA A 778 22.64 13.95 -39.85
C ALA A 778 21.77 13.33 -38.77
N ARG A 779 22.02 13.60 -37.47
CA ARG A 779 21.10 13.23 -36.39
C ARG A 779 19.73 13.83 -36.64
N GLY A 780 19.65 15.13 -36.95
CA GLY A 780 18.41 15.81 -37.36
C GLY A 780 17.78 15.38 -38.70
N MET A 781 18.45 14.53 -39.50
CA MET A 781 17.91 13.96 -40.75
C MET A 781 17.66 12.45 -40.68
N ILE A 782 18.24 11.76 -39.69
CA ILE A 782 17.99 10.34 -39.39
C ILE A 782 16.84 10.24 -38.36
N SER A 783 16.66 11.22 -37.47
CA SER A 783 15.41 11.46 -36.74
C SER A 783 14.36 12.12 -37.66
N GLY A 784 13.90 11.37 -38.67
CA GLY A 784 12.85 11.83 -39.60
C GLY A 784 11.47 12.08 -38.96
N SER A 785 11.33 11.87 -37.65
CA SER A 785 10.08 12.02 -36.89
C SER A 785 10.35 12.05 -35.37
N GLY A 786 10.09 13.19 -34.71
CA GLY A 786 10.00 13.30 -33.25
C GLY A 786 11.31 13.23 -32.45
N SER A 787 11.20 13.59 -31.17
CA SER A 787 12.10 13.14 -30.11
C SER A 787 11.81 11.68 -29.76
N THR A 788 12.82 10.92 -29.35
CA THR A 788 12.62 9.58 -28.78
C THR A 788 12.06 9.65 -27.35
N LEU A 789 11.36 8.60 -26.88
CA LEU A 789 10.98 8.36 -25.48
C LEU A 789 12.00 8.88 -24.45
N PHE A 790 13.27 8.54 -24.67
CA PHE A 790 14.37 8.86 -23.77
C PHE A 790 14.73 10.36 -23.77
N GLU A 791 14.65 11.01 -24.93
CA GLU A 791 14.85 12.45 -25.07
C GLU A 791 13.67 13.25 -24.50
N GLU A 792 12.43 12.73 -24.58
CA GLU A 792 11.27 13.33 -23.88
C GLU A 792 11.47 13.33 -22.35
N LEU A 793 12.07 12.25 -21.83
CA LEU A 793 12.51 12.11 -20.43
C LEU A 793 13.78 12.91 -20.10
N GLY A 794 14.37 13.65 -21.05
CA GLY A 794 15.54 14.51 -20.85
C GLY A 794 16.88 13.78 -20.83
N LEU A 795 16.95 12.54 -21.32
CA LEU A 795 18.17 11.77 -21.46
C LEU A 795 18.83 12.06 -22.83
N TYR A 796 20.14 12.27 -22.85
CA TYR A 796 20.91 12.29 -24.09
C TYR A 796 21.08 10.85 -24.60
N TYR A 797 20.36 10.51 -25.67
CA TYR A 797 20.27 9.14 -26.18
C TYR A 797 21.38 8.78 -27.17
N ILE A 798 22.00 7.61 -26.99
CA ILE A 798 23.02 7.04 -27.87
C ILE A 798 22.70 5.56 -28.13
N GLY A 799 22.32 5.21 -29.35
CA GLY A 799 22.18 3.81 -29.77
C GLY A 799 21.07 3.56 -30.81
N PRO A 800 20.67 2.30 -31.03
CA PRO A 800 21.25 1.09 -30.43
C PRO A 800 22.68 0.80 -30.90
N VAL A 801 23.53 0.35 -29.98
CA VAL A 801 24.93 -0.06 -30.21
C VAL A 801 25.04 -1.58 -30.09
N ASP A 802 25.85 -2.24 -30.91
CA ASP A 802 26.18 -3.66 -30.71
C ASP A 802 27.13 -3.80 -29.49
N GLY A 803 26.62 -4.38 -28.41
CA GLY A 803 27.38 -4.61 -27.18
C GLY A 803 28.51 -5.62 -27.29
N HIS A 804 28.63 -6.29 -28.44
CA HIS A 804 29.73 -7.19 -28.75
C HIS A 804 30.80 -6.56 -29.66
N ASN A 805 30.62 -5.29 -30.08
CA ASN A 805 31.66 -4.52 -30.75
C ASN A 805 32.45 -3.64 -29.78
N ILE A 806 33.64 -4.11 -29.37
CA ILE A 806 34.52 -3.40 -28.43
C ILE A 806 35.00 -2.04 -28.98
N ASP A 807 35.26 -1.93 -30.29
CA ASP A 807 35.79 -0.69 -30.87
C ASP A 807 34.74 0.43 -30.85
N ASP A 808 33.48 0.11 -31.14
CA ASP A 808 32.35 1.06 -31.05
C ASP A 808 32.12 1.46 -29.59
N LEU A 809 32.02 0.50 -28.66
CA LEU A 809 31.82 0.76 -27.23
C LEU A 809 32.93 1.64 -26.63
N VAL A 810 34.20 1.33 -26.93
CA VAL A 810 35.35 2.10 -26.43
C VAL A 810 35.37 3.50 -27.04
N THR A 811 34.96 3.66 -28.30
CA THR A 811 34.86 4.98 -28.95
C THR A 811 33.78 5.83 -28.30
N ILE A 812 32.57 5.29 -28.16
CA ILE A 812 31.41 5.97 -27.55
C ILE A 812 31.69 6.34 -26.09
N LEU A 813 32.26 5.44 -25.28
CA LEU A 813 32.59 5.72 -23.88
C LEU A 813 33.70 6.79 -23.74
N LYS A 814 34.66 6.85 -24.67
CA LYS A 814 35.67 7.92 -24.71
C LYS A 814 35.04 9.26 -25.12
N GLU A 815 34.16 9.25 -26.11
CA GLU A 815 33.43 10.43 -26.56
C GLU A 815 32.61 11.03 -25.40
N ILE A 816 31.73 10.24 -24.77
CA ILE A 816 30.93 10.64 -23.61
C ILE A 816 31.81 11.19 -22.47
N LYS A 817 32.94 10.54 -22.17
CA LYS A 817 33.88 11.01 -21.14
C LYS A 817 34.54 12.35 -21.49
N SER A 818 34.72 12.65 -22.78
CA SER A 818 35.33 13.89 -23.27
C SER A 818 34.32 15.03 -23.45
N THR A 819 33.07 14.70 -23.79
CA THR A 819 31.99 15.64 -24.02
C THR A 819 31.42 16.08 -22.68
N LYS A 820 31.46 17.38 -22.39
CA LYS A 820 30.69 17.98 -21.29
C LYS A 820 29.21 18.07 -21.68
N THR A 821 28.52 16.94 -21.75
CA THR A 821 27.05 16.93 -21.90
C THR A 821 26.43 17.60 -20.67
N THR A 822 25.39 18.41 -20.89
CA THR A 822 24.74 19.19 -19.82
C THR A 822 23.63 18.41 -19.09
N GLY A 823 23.65 17.08 -19.16
CA GLY A 823 22.59 16.22 -18.66
C GLY A 823 22.93 14.72 -18.69
N PRO A 824 22.05 13.87 -18.15
CA PRO A 824 22.23 12.42 -18.10
C PRO A 824 22.30 11.80 -19.50
N VAL A 825 23.09 10.75 -19.65
CA VAL A 825 23.33 10.05 -20.92
C VAL A 825 22.80 8.62 -20.83
N LEU A 826 22.00 8.19 -21.82
CA LEU A 826 21.56 6.81 -21.96
C LEU A 826 22.23 6.16 -23.17
N ILE A 827 23.00 5.10 -22.92
CA ILE A 827 23.58 4.26 -23.97
C ILE A 827 22.72 3.01 -24.13
N HIS A 828 21.99 2.90 -25.24
CA HIS A 828 21.24 1.69 -25.57
C HIS A 828 22.18 0.67 -26.21
N VAL A 829 22.52 -0.37 -25.46
CA VAL A 829 23.41 -1.44 -25.89
C VAL A 829 22.61 -2.74 -26.10
N ILE A 830 22.64 -3.29 -27.31
CA ILE A 830 22.03 -4.58 -27.64
C ILE A 830 23.05 -5.69 -27.38
N THR A 831 22.69 -6.70 -26.58
CA THR A 831 23.53 -7.88 -26.34
C THR A 831 22.79 -9.18 -26.60
N GLU A 832 23.49 -10.16 -27.19
CA GLU A 832 23.05 -11.55 -27.27
C GLU A 832 23.39 -12.32 -25.97
N LYS A 833 22.39 -12.98 -25.37
CA LYS A 833 22.54 -13.75 -24.12
C LYS A 833 23.41 -14.99 -24.35
N GLY A 834 24.46 -15.15 -23.54
CA GLY A 834 25.37 -16.30 -23.62
C GLY A 834 26.39 -16.23 -24.77
N ARG A 835 26.54 -15.07 -25.43
CA ARG A 835 27.45 -14.84 -26.56
C ARG A 835 28.85 -15.41 -26.32
N GLY A 836 29.40 -16.05 -27.35
CA GLY A 836 30.71 -16.70 -27.33
C GLY A 836 30.66 -18.13 -26.80
N TYR A 837 29.51 -18.60 -26.29
CA TYR A 837 29.32 -19.98 -25.86
C TYR A 837 28.10 -20.62 -26.56
N PRO A 838 28.30 -21.37 -27.66
CA PRO A 838 27.21 -21.86 -28.51
C PRO A 838 26.13 -22.71 -27.83
N TYR A 839 26.41 -23.29 -26.66
CA TYR A 839 25.39 -24.01 -25.90
C TYR A 839 24.46 -23.08 -25.11
N ALA A 840 24.95 -21.93 -24.63
CA ALA A 840 24.12 -20.90 -23.99
C ALA A 840 23.36 -20.05 -25.03
N GLU A 841 24.01 -19.65 -26.13
CA GLU A 841 23.36 -18.92 -27.24
C GLU A 841 22.10 -19.66 -27.76
N ARG A 842 22.18 -20.99 -27.88
CA ARG A 842 21.06 -21.85 -28.33
C ARG A 842 20.03 -22.17 -27.25
N ALA A 843 20.20 -21.70 -26.01
CA ALA A 843 19.39 -22.12 -24.86
C ALA A 843 19.01 -20.92 -23.98
N ALA A 844 17.97 -20.21 -24.42
CA ALA A 844 17.46 -18.97 -23.83
C ALA A 844 17.23 -19.02 -22.31
N ASP A 845 16.81 -20.17 -21.77
CA ASP A 845 16.47 -20.43 -20.38
C ASP A 845 17.54 -21.26 -19.63
N LYS A 846 18.02 -22.37 -20.21
CA LYS A 846 18.80 -23.39 -19.48
C LYS A 846 20.14 -22.91 -18.91
N TYR A 847 20.70 -21.80 -19.41
CA TYR A 847 21.95 -21.21 -18.91
C TYR A 847 21.76 -19.93 -18.08
N HIS A 848 20.53 -19.57 -17.72
CA HIS A 848 20.29 -18.42 -16.85
C HIS A 848 20.84 -18.63 -15.42
N GLY A 849 20.71 -19.85 -14.90
CA GLY A 849 21.42 -20.35 -13.73
C GLY A 849 21.79 -21.81 -13.98
N VAL A 850 23.05 -22.18 -13.76
CA VAL A 850 23.58 -23.51 -14.12
C VAL A 850 24.03 -24.29 -12.90
N THR A 851 23.68 -25.58 -12.88
CA THR A 851 24.42 -26.55 -12.08
C THR A 851 25.80 -26.79 -12.71
N LYS A 852 26.73 -27.43 -11.99
CA LYS A 852 28.04 -27.82 -12.54
C LYS A 852 27.84 -28.50 -13.89
N PHE A 853 28.57 -28.08 -14.93
CA PHE A 853 28.40 -28.57 -16.29
C PHE A 853 29.73 -28.83 -16.97
N ASP A 854 29.70 -29.63 -18.04
CA ASP A 854 30.85 -29.83 -18.92
C ASP A 854 30.92 -28.68 -19.96
N PRO A 855 31.97 -27.85 -19.95
CA PRO A 855 32.10 -26.75 -20.90
C PRO A 855 32.21 -27.22 -22.37
N ALA A 856 32.73 -28.42 -22.65
CA ALA A 856 32.92 -28.90 -24.02
C ALA A 856 31.61 -29.33 -24.69
N THR A 857 30.67 -29.90 -23.91
CA THR A 857 29.39 -30.42 -24.40
C THR A 857 28.15 -29.62 -23.96
N GLY A 858 28.33 -28.67 -23.04
CA GLY A 858 27.25 -27.97 -22.36
C GLY A 858 26.49 -28.82 -21.34
N LYS A 859 26.76 -30.12 -21.22
CA LYS A 859 25.95 -31.04 -20.41
C LYS A 859 26.00 -30.68 -18.93
N GLN A 860 24.87 -30.27 -18.37
CA GLN A 860 24.72 -30.02 -16.93
C GLN A 860 24.64 -31.33 -16.14
N PHE A 861 25.41 -31.41 -15.06
CA PHE A 861 25.41 -32.51 -14.10
C PHE A 861 24.37 -32.24 -13.00
N LYS A 862 23.09 -32.32 -13.35
CA LYS A 862 22.01 -32.29 -12.36
C LYS A 862 22.11 -33.52 -11.45
N SER A 863 22.02 -33.32 -10.14
CA SER A 863 21.80 -34.41 -9.20
C SER A 863 20.43 -35.04 -9.45
N SER A 864 20.35 -36.37 -9.50
CA SER A 864 19.08 -37.06 -9.58
C SER A 864 18.41 -37.08 -8.21
N CYS A 865 17.44 -36.18 -8.01
CA CYS A 865 16.51 -36.28 -6.89
C CYS A 865 15.35 -37.20 -7.26
N SER A 866 14.87 -37.98 -6.29
CA SER A 866 13.70 -38.86 -6.45
C SER A 866 12.36 -38.14 -6.36
N THR A 867 12.37 -36.87 -5.94
CA THR A 867 11.18 -36.04 -5.65
C THR A 867 11.18 -34.76 -6.49
N LYS A 868 9.98 -34.19 -6.68
CA LYS A 868 9.81 -32.91 -7.39
C LYS A 868 10.09 -31.72 -6.46
N SER A 869 10.24 -30.53 -7.03
CA SER A 869 10.33 -29.29 -6.27
C SER A 869 8.97 -28.90 -5.65
N TYR A 870 8.96 -28.13 -4.56
CA TYR A 870 7.72 -27.53 -4.04
C TYR A 870 7.03 -26.65 -5.09
N THR A 871 7.81 -25.92 -5.89
CA THR A 871 7.35 -25.15 -7.06
C THR A 871 6.60 -26.03 -8.09
N ASP A 872 7.11 -27.23 -8.38
CA ASP A 872 6.44 -28.18 -9.28
C ASP A 872 5.15 -28.77 -8.67
N TYR A 873 5.14 -29.05 -7.36
CA TYR A 873 3.94 -29.53 -6.67
C TYR A 873 2.84 -28.45 -6.59
N PHE A 874 3.21 -27.19 -6.28
CA PHE A 874 2.29 -26.04 -6.32
C PHE A 874 1.64 -25.91 -7.70
N ALA A 875 2.45 -25.96 -8.76
CA ALA A 875 1.94 -25.83 -10.12
C ALA A 875 1.04 -27.01 -10.53
N GLU A 876 1.31 -28.23 -10.07
CA GLU A 876 0.43 -29.39 -10.29
C GLU A 876 -0.89 -29.27 -9.50
N ALA A 877 -0.85 -28.76 -8.27
CA ALA A 877 -2.04 -28.49 -7.45
C ALA A 877 -2.93 -27.42 -8.10
N LEU A 878 -2.33 -26.28 -8.48
CA LEU A 878 -3.07 -25.16 -9.06
C LEU A 878 -3.71 -25.51 -10.42
N VAL A 879 -3.03 -26.31 -11.24
CA VAL A 879 -3.61 -26.82 -12.49
C VAL A 879 -4.83 -27.71 -12.21
N ALA A 880 -4.75 -28.59 -11.20
CA ALA A 880 -5.84 -29.49 -10.85
C ALA A 880 -7.07 -28.76 -10.27
N GLU A 881 -6.87 -27.72 -9.46
CA GLU A 881 -7.97 -26.88 -8.96
C GLU A 881 -8.59 -26.00 -10.06
N ALA A 882 -7.81 -25.58 -11.06
CA ALA A 882 -8.27 -24.71 -12.13
C ALA A 882 -8.84 -25.43 -13.36
N GLU A 883 -8.94 -26.77 -13.34
CA GLU A 883 -9.68 -27.53 -14.37
C GLU A 883 -11.10 -26.97 -14.53
N ALA A 884 -11.61 -26.89 -15.77
CA ALA A 884 -12.89 -26.23 -16.04
C ALA A 884 -14.11 -26.89 -15.36
N GLU A 885 -14.00 -28.18 -15.05
CA GLU A 885 -15.00 -28.97 -14.29
C GLU A 885 -14.90 -28.75 -12.77
N VAL A 886 -13.89 -28.00 -12.29
CA VAL A 886 -13.69 -27.62 -10.88
C VAL A 886 -13.95 -26.14 -10.70
N ASP A 887 -13.06 -25.28 -11.20
CA ASP A 887 -13.19 -23.82 -11.08
C ASP A 887 -12.55 -23.10 -12.27
N LYS A 888 -13.41 -22.60 -13.16
CA LYS A 888 -12.99 -21.82 -14.34
C LYS A 888 -12.51 -20.41 -13.99
N ASP A 889 -12.86 -19.89 -12.81
CA ASP A 889 -12.62 -18.51 -12.41
C ASP A 889 -11.23 -18.32 -11.77
N ILE A 890 -10.49 -19.42 -11.52
CA ILE A 890 -9.07 -19.38 -11.16
C ILE A 890 -8.24 -18.84 -12.32
N VAL A 891 -7.44 -17.81 -12.01
CA VAL A 891 -6.46 -17.19 -12.91
C VAL A 891 -5.11 -17.09 -12.18
N ALA A 892 -4.01 -17.19 -12.91
CA ALA A 892 -2.66 -17.16 -12.36
C ALA A 892 -1.90 -15.90 -12.81
N ILE A 893 -1.11 -15.32 -11.92
CA ILE A 893 -0.38 -14.06 -12.15
C ILE A 893 1.06 -14.22 -11.66
N HIS A 894 2.04 -13.77 -12.44
CA HIS A 894 3.43 -13.60 -11.99
C HIS A 894 4.07 -12.32 -12.53
N ALA A 895 5.09 -11.86 -11.81
CA ALA A 895 6.00 -10.81 -12.27
C ALA A 895 7.25 -11.44 -12.94
N ALA A 896 7.25 -11.65 -14.26
CA ALA A 896 8.36 -12.21 -15.07
C ALA A 896 8.97 -13.57 -14.62
N MET A 897 8.31 -14.30 -13.70
CA MET A 897 8.89 -15.45 -13.00
C MET A 897 8.23 -16.80 -13.32
N GLY A 898 7.48 -16.95 -14.42
CA GLY A 898 6.69 -18.16 -14.72
C GLY A 898 7.46 -19.49 -14.66
N GLY A 899 8.75 -19.52 -15.00
CA GLY A 899 9.60 -20.70 -14.81
C GLY A 899 10.06 -20.93 -13.37
N GLY A 900 10.25 -19.85 -12.61
CA GLY A 900 10.73 -19.85 -11.23
C GLY A 900 9.66 -20.10 -10.17
N THR A 901 8.39 -19.81 -10.50
CA THR A 901 7.18 -20.06 -9.69
C THR A 901 6.33 -21.23 -10.22
N GLY A 902 6.76 -21.87 -11.32
CA GLY A 902 6.09 -23.03 -11.91
C GLY A 902 4.88 -22.73 -12.79
N LEU A 903 4.42 -21.46 -12.86
CA LEU A 903 3.27 -21.04 -13.67
C LEU A 903 3.44 -21.24 -15.18
N ASN A 904 4.66 -21.49 -15.69
CA ASN A 904 4.89 -22.01 -17.05
C ASN A 904 4.18 -23.36 -17.33
N ARG A 905 3.74 -24.10 -16.29
CA ARG A 905 2.83 -25.25 -16.43
C ARG A 905 1.40 -24.76 -16.63
N PHE A 906 0.91 -23.88 -15.74
CA PHE A 906 -0.44 -23.29 -15.83
C PHE A 906 -0.69 -22.57 -17.15
N LEU A 907 0.25 -21.73 -17.62
CA LEU A 907 0.20 -21.03 -18.91
C LEU A 907 0.05 -21.98 -20.12
N ARG A 908 0.59 -23.20 -20.04
CA ARG A 908 0.50 -24.17 -21.16
C ARG A 908 -0.85 -24.87 -21.21
N GLU A 909 -1.46 -25.12 -20.07
CA GLU A 909 -2.81 -25.72 -19.99
C GLU A 909 -3.91 -24.66 -20.20
N PHE A 910 -3.70 -23.45 -19.69
CA PHE A 910 -4.67 -22.35 -19.68
C PHE A 910 -4.07 -21.00 -20.12
N PRO A 911 -3.74 -20.84 -21.42
CA PRO A 911 -3.08 -19.62 -21.93
C PRO A 911 -3.81 -18.32 -21.58
N ASP A 912 -5.13 -18.30 -21.79
CA ASP A 912 -5.97 -17.10 -21.60
C ASP A 912 -6.28 -16.78 -20.11
N ARG A 913 -5.73 -17.56 -19.16
CA ARG A 913 -5.94 -17.39 -17.71
C ARG A 913 -4.63 -17.18 -16.94
N CYS A 914 -3.51 -16.97 -17.63
CA CYS A 914 -2.20 -16.77 -17.02
C CYS A 914 -1.59 -15.44 -17.48
N PHE A 915 -1.30 -14.54 -16.55
CA PHE A 915 -0.83 -13.19 -16.82
C PHE A 915 0.60 -12.99 -16.35
N ASP A 916 1.49 -12.62 -17.28
CA ASP A 916 2.79 -12.05 -16.95
C ASP A 916 2.70 -10.53 -16.99
N VAL A 917 2.98 -9.87 -15.87
CA VAL A 917 2.95 -8.41 -15.78
C VAL A 917 4.34 -7.77 -15.97
N GLY A 918 5.38 -8.57 -16.26
CA GLY A 918 6.77 -8.11 -16.26
C GLY A 918 7.34 -7.98 -14.83
N ILE A 919 8.51 -7.35 -14.67
CA ILE A 919 9.10 -7.12 -13.34
C ILE A 919 8.39 -5.91 -12.70
N ALA A 920 7.19 -6.17 -12.16
CA ALA A 920 6.24 -5.18 -11.71
C ALA A 920 5.36 -5.75 -10.57
N GLU A 921 5.97 -6.10 -9.44
CA GLU A 921 5.26 -6.75 -8.33
C GLU A 921 4.13 -5.87 -7.76
N GLN A 922 4.30 -4.55 -7.70
CA GLN A 922 3.24 -3.62 -7.25
C GLN A 922 2.02 -3.69 -8.15
N HIS A 923 2.23 -3.56 -9.46
CA HIS A 923 1.19 -3.74 -10.45
C HIS A 923 0.55 -5.13 -10.37
N ALA A 924 1.32 -6.21 -10.18
CA ALA A 924 0.80 -7.58 -10.05
C ALA A 924 -0.28 -7.70 -8.95
N VAL A 925 -0.04 -7.12 -7.77
CA VAL A 925 -0.95 -7.19 -6.62
C VAL A 925 -2.23 -6.38 -6.86
N THR A 926 -2.13 -5.15 -7.36
CA THR A 926 -3.31 -4.32 -7.62
C THR A 926 -4.10 -4.80 -8.85
N PHE A 927 -3.43 -5.37 -9.86
CA PHE A 927 -4.07 -6.04 -10.99
C PHE A 927 -4.88 -7.27 -10.51
N ALA A 928 -4.30 -8.07 -9.61
CA ALA A 928 -5.03 -9.16 -8.93
C ALA A 928 -6.25 -8.63 -8.15
N ALA A 929 -6.12 -7.52 -7.42
CA ALA A 929 -7.25 -6.89 -6.73
C ALA A 929 -8.36 -6.46 -7.71
N GLY A 930 -8.00 -5.91 -8.88
CA GLY A 930 -8.95 -5.59 -9.96
C GLY A 930 -9.70 -6.82 -10.51
N LEU A 931 -8.99 -7.91 -10.77
CA LEU A 931 -9.58 -9.18 -11.19
C LEU A 931 -10.53 -9.77 -10.14
N ALA A 932 -10.15 -9.71 -8.86
CA ALA A 932 -10.98 -10.15 -7.74
C ALA A 932 -12.29 -9.34 -7.62
N CYS A 933 -12.26 -8.03 -7.91
CA CYS A 933 -13.47 -7.18 -7.94
C CYS A 933 -14.50 -7.62 -9.00
N GLU A 934 -14.08 -8.24 -10.10
CA GLU A 934 -15.00 -8.76 -11.13
C GLU A 934 -15.47 -10.20 -10.86
N GLY A 935 -15.01 -10.82 -9.77
CA GLY A 935 -15.38 -12.17 -9.34
C GLY A 935 -14.52 -13.27 -9.94
N LEU A 936 -13.24 -13.01 -10.20
CA LEU A 936 -12.23 -14.05 -10.47
C LEU A 936 -11.47 -14.43 -9.20
N LYS A 937 -10.73 -15.54 -9.25
CA LYS A 937 -9.93 -16.08 -8.15
C LYS A 937 -8.43 -16.01 -8.49
N PRO A 938 -7.79 -14.84 -8.33
CA PRO A 938 -6.40 -14.65 -8.72
C PRO A 938 -5.44 -15.30 -7.74
N PHE A 939 -4.59 -16.20 -8.26
CA PHE A 939 -3.39 -16.72 -7.63
C PHE A 939 -2.18 -15.91 -8.09
N CYS A 940 -1.71 -15.03 -7.22
CA CYS A 940 -0.51 -14.22 -7.42
C CYS A 940 0.71 -14.99 -6.90
N ALA A 941 1.52 -15.54 -7.80
CA ALA A 941 2.70 -16.34 -7.46
C ALA A 941 3.97 -15.48 -7.61
N ILE A 942 4.59 -15.15 -6.48
CA ILE A 942 5.73 -14.23 -6.36
C ILE A 942 6.71 -14.83 -5.34
N TYR A 943 8.02 -14.57 -5.48
CA TYR A 943 8.97 -14.94 -4.43
C TYR A 943 8.72 -14.13 -3.16
N SER A 944 8.85 -14.79 -2.01
CA SER A 944 8.66 -14.19 -0.68
C SER A 944 9.50 -12.93 -0.45
N SER A 945 10.75 -12.89 -0.96
CA SER A 945 11.59 -11.69 -0.91
C SER A 945 11.03 -10.53 -1.76
N PHE A 946 10.53 -10.80 -2.97
CA PHE A 946 10.13 -9.75 -3.92
C PHE A 946 8.73 -9.18 -3.65
N LEU A 947 7.85 -9.92 -2.96
CA LEU A 947 6.53 -9.39 -2.55
C LEU A 947 6.66 -8.16 -1.62
N GLN A 948 7.80 -7.97 -0.96
CA GLN A 948 8.11 -6.77 -0.16
C GLN A 948 8.04 -5.47 -0.97
N ARG A 949 8.23 -5.54 -2.30
CA ARG A 949 8.05 -4.40 -3.23
C ARG A 949 6.62 -3.93 -3.34
N ALA A 950 5.67 -4.82 -3.08
CA ALA A 950 4.24 -4.61 -3.22
C ALA A 950 3.50 -4.58 -1.88
N TYR A 951 4.21 -4.42 -0.75
CA TYR A 951 3.61 -4.49 0.57
C TYR A 951 2.50 -3.44 0.77
N ASP A 952 2.70 -2.22 0.27
CA ASP A 952 1.71 -1.15 0.17
C ASP A 952 0.38 -1.62 -0.46
N GLN A 953 0.46 -2.27 -1.63
CA GLN A 953 -0.68 -2.77 -2.37
C GLN A 953 -1.33 -3.97 -1.65
N VAL A 954 -0.54 -4.83 -0.99
CA VAL A 954 -1.09 -5.92 -0.15
C VAL A 954 -1.92 -5.33 1.02
N VAL A 955 -1.45 -4.27 1.67
CA VAL A 955 -2.19 -3.61 2.77
C VAL A 955 -3.44 -2.88 2.26
N HIS A 956 -3.28 -1.98 1.28
CA HIS A 956 -4.28 -0.98 0.94
C HIS A 956 -5.29 -1.43 -0.12
N ASP A 957 -4.83 -2.15 -1.14
CA ASP A 957 -5.64 -2.59 -2.27
C ASP A 957 -6.29 -3.97 -2.01
N VAL A 958 -5.67 -4.81 -1.18
CA VAL A 958 -6.10 -6.18 -0.93
C VAL A 958 -6.67 -6.40 0.49
N ASP A 959 -5.85 -6.28 1.54
CA ASP A 959 -6.27 -6.65 2.90
C ASP A 959 -7.34 -5.73 3.47
N LEU A 960 -7.13 -4.41 3.42
CA LEU A 960 -8.11 -3.42 3.83
C LEU A 960 -9.45 -3.55 3.07
N GLN A 961 -9.39 -3.93 1.79
CA GLN A 961 -10.58 -4.11 0.95
C GLN A 961 -11.25 -5.48 1.10
N LYS A 962 -10.64 -6.41 1.86
CA LYS A 962 -11.06 -7.82 2.00
C LYS A 962 -11.22 -8.52 0.65
N LEU A 963 -10.34 -8.24 -0.31
CA LEU A 963 -10.40 -8.88 -1.62
C LEU A 963 -9.74 -10.27 -1.58
N PRO A 964 -10.36 -11.31 -2.15
CA PRO A 964 -9.85 -12.67 -2.09
C PRO A 964 -8.74 -12.91 -3.12
N VAL A 965 -7.60 -12.25 -2.93
CA VAL A 965 -6.35 -12.54 -3.63
C VAL A 965 -5.62 -13.66 -2.89
N ARG A 966 -5.10 -14.64 -3.64
CA ARG A 966 -4.34 -15.78 -3.12
C ARG A 966 -2.87 -15.59 -3.43
N PHE A 967 -2.03 -15.37 -2.42
CA PHE A 967 -0.58 -15.23 -2.60
C PHE A 967 0.14 -16.57 -2.40
N ALA A 968 0.79 -17.05 -3.46
CA ALA A 968 1.61 -18.26 -3.43
C ALA A 968 3.08 -17.85 -3.28
N LEU A 969 3.62 -17.95 -2.07
CA LEU A 969 4.96 -17.45 -1.74
C LEU A 969 6.00 -18.57 -1.85
N ASP A 970 6.71 -18.59 -2.97
CA ASP A 970 7.90 -19.44 -3.17
C ASP A 970 9.12 -18.81 -2.46
N ARG A 971 10.19 -19.58 -2.22
CA ARG A 971 11.45 -19.14 -1.58
C ARG A 971 11.26 -18.54 -0.18
N ALA A 972 10.19 -18.94 0.50
CA ALA A 972 9.94 -18.52 1.87
C ALA A 972 10.96 -19.12 2.84
N GLY A 973 11.46 -18.31 3.78
CA GLY A 973 12.54 -18.69 4.70
C GLY A 973 13.92 -18.70 4.05
N LEU A 974 14.68 -19.78 4.23
CA LEU A 974 16.06 -19.93 3.77
C LEU A 974 16.12 -20.59 2.39
N VAL A 975 17.01 -20.07 1.53
CA VAL A 975 17.04 -20.43 0.09
C VAL A 975 18.34 -21.09 -0.38
N GLY A 976 19.29 -21.35 0.52
CA GLY A 976 20.60 -21.93 0.21
C GLY A 976 21.48 -20.96 -0.59
N ALA A 977 21.95 -21.41 -1.75
CA ALA A 977 23.00 -20.74 -2.53
C ALA A 977 22.61 -19.35 -3.07
N ASP A 978 21.33 -18.99 -3.09
CA ASP A 978 20.87 -17.67 -3.56
C ASP A 978 21.09 -16.57 -2.49
N GLY A 979 21.36 -16.97 -1.24
CA GLY A 979 21.77 -16.06 -0.16
C GLY A 979 20.65 -15.13 0.35
N PRO A 980 21.01 -14.13 1.16
CA PRO A 980 20.05 -13.29 1.89
C PRO A 980 19.16 -12.42 0.99
N THR A 981 19.60 -12.07 -0.24
CA THR A 981 18.82 -11.28 -1.21
C THR A 981 17.55 -12.00 -1.71
N HIS A 982 17.51 -13.33 -1.59
CA HIS A 982 16.36 -14.15 -2.01
C HIS A 982 15.67 -14.85 -0.82
N SER A 983 16.19 -14.70 0.40
CA SER A 983 15.63 -15.33 1.60
C SER A 983 14.32 -14.66 2.02
N GLY A 984 13.22 -15.39 1.95
CA GLY A 984 11.92 -14.99 2.47
C GLY A 984 11.81 -14.98 4.00
N ALA A 985 12.76 -14.35 4.69
CA ALA A 985 12.86 -14.38 6.15
C ALA A 985 11.78 -13.55 6.86
N PHE A 986 11.31 -12.46 6.23
CA PHE A 986 10.47 -11.44 6.86
C PHE A 986 8.97 -11.58 6.53
N ASP A 987 8.58 -12.50 5.65
CA ASP A 987 7.20 -12.57 5.12
C ASP A 987 6.12 -12.77 6.18
N VAL A 988 6.34 -13.62 7.18
CA VAL A 988 5.37 -13.81 8.27
C VAL A 988 5.21 -12.53 9.09
N ALA A 989 6.29 -11.78 9.34
CA ALA A 989 6.27 -10.59 10.18
C ALA A 989 5.42 -9.44 9.57
N TYR A 990 5.47 -9.26 8.25
CA TYR A 990 4.65 -8.25 7.57
C TYR A 990 3.29 -8.78 7.04
N MET A 991 3.13 -10.09 6.79
CA MET A 991 1.83 -10.64 6.34
C MET A 991 0.88 -10.97 7.50
N ALA A 992 1.39 -11.45 8.64
CA ALA A 992 0.54 -11.87 9.75
C ALA A 992 -0.03 -10.69 10.56
N CYS A 993 0.62 -9.52 10.53
CA CYS A 993 0.12 -8.31 11.17
C CYS A 993 -1.05 -7.64 10.41
N LEU A 994 -1.34 -8.06 9.16
CA LEU A 994 -2.44 -7.54 8.35
C LEU A 994 -3.79 -8.15 8.75
N PRO A 995 -4.78 -7.38 9.22
CA PRO A 995 -5.95 -7.92 9.92
C PRO A 995 -6.78 -9.00 9.22
N ASN A 996 -7.02 -8.90 7.91
CA ASN A 996 -7.96 -9.79 7.22
C ASN A 996 -7.29 -11.04 6.60
N MET A 997 -5.96 -11.09 6.61
CA MET A 997 -5.15 -12.13 5.97
C MET A 997 -5.29 -13.50 6.64
N VAL A 998 -5.42 -14.56 5.82
CA VAL A 998 -5.17 -15.94 6.23
C VAL A 998 -3.73 -16.30 5.87
N VAL A 999 -2.93 -16.77 6.83
CA VAL A 999 -1.48 -17.03 6.65
C VAL A 999 -1.17 -18.49 6.96
N MET A 1000 -0.73 -19.24 5.94
CA MET A 1000 -0.53 -20.69 5.96
C MET A 1000 0.91 -21.08 5.61
N ALA A 1001 1.38 -22.23 6.11
CA ALA A 1001 2.63 -22.84 5.66
C ALA A 1001 2.57 -24.38 5.73
N PRO A 1002 2.78 -25.11 4.61
CA PRO A 1002 2.66 -26.56 4.59
C PRO A 1002 3.89 -27.20 5.21
N SER A 1003 3.68 -28.28 5.96
CA SER A 1003 4.77 -29.06 6.56
C SER A 1003 5.41 -30.04 5.58
N ASP A 1004 4.69 -30.46 4.53
CA ASP A 1004 5.17 -31.30 3.45
C ASP A 1004 4.45 -31.01 2.12
N GLU A 1005 4.82 -31.72 1.05
CA GLU A 1005 4.21 -31.52 -0.26
C GLU A 1005 2.72 -31.94 -0.35
N ALA A 1006 2.22 -32.83 0.51
CA ALA A 1006 0.80 -33.18 0.52
C ALA A 1006 -0.04 -32.06 1.15
N GLU A 1007 0.44 -31.47 2.25
CA GLU A 1007 -0.17 -30.28 2.85
C GLU A 1007 -0.20 -29.08 1.88
N LEU A 1008 0.77 -28.96 0.97
CA LEU A 1008 0.74 -27.92 -0.06
C LEU A 1008 -0.48 -28.07 -1.01
N PHE A 1009 -0.81 -29.29 -1.45
CA PHE A 1009 -2.04 -29.54 -2.22
C PHE A 1009 -3.29 -29.12 -1.42
N HIS A 1010 -3.37 -29.52 -0.15
CA HIS A 1010 -4.45 -29.12 0.74
C HIS A 1010 -4.57 -27.59 0.91
N MET A 1011 -3.45 -26.87 1.03
CA MET A 1011 -3.43 -25.41 1.17
C MET A 1011 -3.78 -24.67 -0.11
N VAL A 1012 -3.43 -25.19 -1.30
CA VAL A 1012 -3.88 -24.63 -2.59
C VAL A 1012 -5.40 -24.76 -2.73
N ALA A 1013 -5.97 -25.93 -2.43
CA ALA A 1013 -7.44 -26.12 -2.40
C ALA A 1013 -8.12 -25.24 -1.32
N THR A 1014 -7.49 -25.08 -0.15
CA THR A 1014 -7.97 -24.15 0.90
C THR A 1014 -8.00 -22.72 0.39
N ALA A 1015 -6.94 -22.24 -0.25
CA ALA A 1015 -6.87 -20.91 -0.83
C ALA A 1015 -7.90 -20.72 -1.95
N ALA A 1016 -8.12 -21.72 -2.80
CA ALA A 1016 -9.15 -21.69 -3.85
C ALA A 1016 -10.58 -21.54 -3.28
N ALA A 1017 -10.84 -22.10 -2.09
CA ALA A 1017 -12.13 -22.03 -1.40
C ALA A 1017 -12.39 -20.73 -0.60
N ILE A 1018 -11.39 -19.87 -0.39
CA ILE A 1018 -11.54 -18.61 0.37
C ILE A 1018 -11.97 -17.46 -0.56
N ASP A 1019 -13.26 -17.14 -0.56
CA ASP A 1019 -13.84 -16.10 -1.43
C ASP A 1019 -14.24 -14.78 -0.70
N ASP A 1020 -13.95 -14.64 0.60
CA ASP A 1020 -14.40 -13.49 1.43
C ASP A 1020 -13.29 -12.61 2.02
N ARG A 1021 -12.01 -12.96 1.81
CA ARG A 1021 -10.81 -12.28 2.35
C ARG A 1021 -9.53 -12.77 1.63
N PRO A 1022 -8.39 -12.08 1.71
CA PRO A 1022 -7.15 -12.59 1.12
C PRO A 1022 -6.56 -13.75 1.91
N SER A 1023 -5.70 -14.51 1.24
CA SER A 1023 -4.90 -15.57 1.87
C SER A 1023 -3.51 -15.65 1.26
N CYS A 1024 -2.53 -16.08 2.05
CA CYS A 1024 -1.21 -16.48 1.57
C CYS A 1024 -0.83 -17.86 2.10
N PHE A 1025 -0.07 -18.60 1.30
CA PHE A 1025 0.62 -19.81 1.73
C PHE A 1025 2.08 -19.73 1.31
N ARG A 1026 2.98 -19.97 2.26
CA ARG A 1026 4.43 -19.84 2.07
C ARG A 1026 5.12 -21.20 2.07
N TYR A 1027 5.91 -21.49 1.04
CA TYR A 1027 6.63 -22.77 0.88
C TYR A 1027 8.11 -22.53 0.51
N PRO A 1028 9.02 -23.41 0.95
CA PRO A 1028 10.45 -23.17 0.79
C PRO A 1028 10.94 -23.48 -0.62
N ARG A 1029 12.11 -22.95 -0.95
CA ARG A 1029 12.88 -23.42 -2.10
C ARG A 1029 13.45 -24.81 -1.80
N GLY A 1030 13.03 -25.82 -2.56
CA GLY A 1030 13.60 -27.16 -2.44
C GLY A 1030 12.70 -28.25 -2.99
N ASN A 1031 13.05 -29.49 -2.69
CA ASN A 1031 12.30 -30.67 -3.08
C ASN A 1031 11.44 -31.20 -1.92
N GLY A 1032 10.32 -31.84 -2.27
CA GLY A 1032 9.56 -32.66 -1.32
C GLY A 1032 10.30 -33.94 -0.93
N VAL A 1033 9.66 -34.81 -0.16
CA VAL A 1033 10.28 -36.00 0.47
C VAL A 1033 9.69 -37.35 0.07
N ALA A 1034 8.73 -37.37 -0.86
CA ALA A 1034 7.90 -38.52 -1.20
C ALA A 1034 6.92 -38.94 -0.09
N VAL A 1035 6.20 -37.99 0.51
CA VAL A 1035 4.94 -38.35 1.21
C VAL A 1035 3.88 -38.77 0.18
N PRO A 1036 2.91 -39.63 0.55
CA PRO A 1036 1.78 -39.95 -0.32
C PRO A 1036 0.99 -38.69 -0.67
N LEU A 1037 0.81 -38.43 -1.97
CA LEU A 1037 0.03 -37.29 -2.45
C LEU A 1037 -1.49 -37.58 -2.45
N PRO A 1038 -2.33 -36.55 -2.35
CA PRO A 1038 -3.78 -36.69 -2.54
C PRO A 1038 -4.16 -37.32 -3.89
N GLN A 1039 -5.28 -38.05 -3.90
CA GLN A 1039 -5.74 -38.76 -5.10
C GLN A 1039 -6.01 -37.77 -6.25
N GLY A 1040 -5.43 -38.06 -7.42
CA GLY A 1040 -5.62 -37.22 -8.61
C GLY A 1040 -5.01 -35.82 -8.50
N ASN A 1041 -4.04 -35.62 -7.59
CA ASN A 1041 -3.41 -34.31 -7.35
C ASN A 1041 -4.39 -33.20 -6.91
N LYS A 1042 -5.56 -33.54 -6.35
CA LYS A 1042 -6.54 -32.56 -5.85
C LYS A 1042 -6.51 -32.45 -4.33
N GLY A 1043 -6.44 -31.23 -3.82
CA GLY A 1043 -6.43 -31.00 -2.38
C GLY A 1043 -7.80 -31.22 -1.76
N VAL A 1044 -7.82 -31.46 -0.45
CA VAL A 1044 -9.04 -31.28 0.36
C VAL A 1044 -8.87 -29.99 1.16
N PRO A 1045 -9.76 -28.99 1.03
CA PRO A 1045 -9.70 -27.76 1.82
C PRO A 1045 -9.62 -28.06 3.33
N LEU A 1046 -8.72 -27.38 4.02
CA LEU A 1046 -8.51 -27.48 5.46
C LEU A 1046 -9.49 -26.57 6.20
N GLU A 1047 -9.88 -26.95 7.42
CA GLU A 1047 -10.58 -26.03 8.31
C GLU A 1047 -9.63 -24.89 8.71
N ILE A 1048 -10.02 -23.65 8.37
CA ILE A 1048 -9.18 -22.46 8.53
C ILE A 1048 -8.85 -22.23 10.01
N GLY A 1049 -7.56 -22.18 10.34
CA GLY A 1049 -7.10 -22.00 11.71
C GLY A 1049 -7.13 -23.28 12.56
N LYS A 1050 -7.08 -24.47 11.95
CA LYS A 1050 -6.90 -25.75 12.65
C LYS A 1050 -5.53 -26.36 12.42
N GLY A 1051 -4.82 -26.60 13.52
CA GLY A 1051 -3.62 -27.41 13.54
C GLY A 1051 -3.93 -28.89 13.74
N ARG A 1052 -2.89 -29.69 13.96
CA ARG A 1052 -3.01 -31.13 14.27
C ARG A 1052 -1.88 -31.59 15.19
N ILE A 1053 -2.14 -32.58 16.04
CA ILE A 1053 -1.10 -33.32 16.76
C ILE A 1053 -0.64 -34.47 15.85
N LEU A 1054 0.68 -34.61 15.69
CA LEU A 1054 1.32 -35.65 14.89
C LEU A 1054 1.91 -36.76 15.75
N ILE A 1055 2.43 -36.39 16.93
CA ILE A 1055 2.95 -37.31 17.95
C ILE A 1055 2.38 -36.84 19.29
N GLU A 1056 1.74 -37.75 20.03
CA GLU A 1056 1.34 -37.55 21.43
C GLU A 1056 2.51 -37.94 22.35
N GLY A 1057 2.79 -37.12 23.35
CA GLY A 1057 3.84 -37.33 24.34
C GLY A 1057 3.56 -36.60 25.65
N GLU A 1058 4.58 -36.42 26.48
CA GLU A 1058 4.44 -35.87 27.82
C GLU A 1058 5.47 -34.74 28.06
N ARG A 1059 5.15 -33.85 29.02
CA ARG A 1059 6.01 -32.79 29.58
C ARG A 1059 6.45 -31.67 28.62
N VAL A 1060 6.83 -31.97 27.39
CA VAL A 1060 7.27 -30.98 26.38
C VAL A 1060 6.45 -31.11 25.10
N ALA A 1061 5.98 -29.99 24.57
CA ALA A 1061 5.37 -29.89 23.25
C ALA A 1061 6.23 -29.05 22.30
N LEU A 1062 6.43 -29.55 21.08
CA LEU A 1062 6.93 -28.80 19.93
C LEU A 1062 5.75 -28.38 19.06
N LEU A 1063 5.56 -27.09 18.82
CA LEU A 1063 4.59 -26.54 17.89
C LEU A 1063 5.34 -25.96 16.69
N GLY A 1064 5.47 -26.76 15.63
CA GLY A 1064 6.16 -26.36 14.40
C GLY A 1064 5.22 -25.64 13.42
N TYR A 1065 5.78 -24.71 12.65
CA TYR A 1065 5.08 -24.01 11.57
C TYR A 1065 5.80 -24.22 10.23
N GLY A 1066 5.05 -24.59 9.19
CA GLY A 1066 5.60 -24.94 7.88
C GLY A 1066 6.59 -26.11 7.94
N THR A 1067 7.63 -26.07 7.12
CA THR A 1067 8.65 -27.12 7.04
C THR A 1067 9.48 -27.29 8.32
N ALA A 1068 9.43 -26.36 9.27
CA ALA A 1068 10.05 -26.54 10.59
C ALA A 1068 9.46 -27.73 11.38
N VAL A 1069 8.21 -28.14 11.09
CA VAL A 1069 7.57 -29.36 11.62
C VAL A 1069 8.42 -30.61 11.36
N ARG A 1070 9.14 -30.67 10.23
CA ARG A 1070 10.08 -31.76 9.90
C ARG A 1070 11.20 -31.87 10.92
N SER A 1071 11.81 -30.72 11.23
CA SER A 1071 12.89 -30.64 12.20
C SER A 1071 12.39 -30.99 13.59
N CYS A 1072 11.14 -30.65 13.94
CA CYS A 1072 10.49 -31.09 15.18
C CYS A 1072 10.28 -32.61 15.25
N LEU A 1073 9.79 -33.27 14.19
CA LEU A 1073 9.60 -34.74 14.15
C LEU A 1073 10.94 -35.48 14.27
N ALA A 1074 11.97 -35.01 13.57
CA ALA A 1074 13.31 -35.56 13.68
C ALA A 1074 13.94 -35.31 15.07
N ALA A 1075 13.72 -34.14 15.66
CA ALA A 1075 14.15 -33.84 17.03
C ALA A 1075 13.46 -34.73 18.06
N ALA A 1076 12.14 -34.95 17.94
CA ALA A 1076 11.39 -35.87 18.80
C ALA A 1076 11.97 -37.29 18.75
N SER A 1077 12.36 -37.77 17.56
CA SER A 1077 13.04 -39.06 17.39
C SER A 1077 14.39 -39.11 18.12
N MET A 1078 15.20 -38.05 18.07
CA MET A 1078 16.48 -37.95 18.80
C MET A 1078 16.29 -37.88 20.32
N VAL A 1079 15.21 -37.23 20.77
CA VAL A 1079 14.83 -37.06 22.17
C VAL A 1079 14.30 -38.39 22.75
N GLU A 1080 13.53 -39.17 21.98
CA GLU A 1080 13.02 -40.49 22.41
C GLU A 1080 14.16 -41.52 22.62
N LEU A 1081 15.25 -41.44 21.85
CA LEU A 1081 16.46 -42.26 22.09
C LEU A 1081 17.10 -42.03 23.48
N HIS A 1082 16.79 -40.91 24.13
CA HIS A 1082 17.22 -40.58 25.50
C HIS A 1082 16.10 -40.80 26.54
N GLY A 1083 15.02 -41.48 26.17
CA GLY A 1083 13.94 -41.90 27.07
C GLY A 1083 12.86 -40.85 27.34
N LEU A 1084 12.80 -39.75 26.59
CA LEU A 1084 11.77 -38.72 26.72
C LEU A 1084 10.82 -38.73 25.51
N LYS A 1085 9.52 -38.93 25.75
CA LYS A 1085 8.49 -38.83 24.71
C LYS A 1085 7.86 -37.45 24.74
N ILE A 1086 7.93 -36.72 23.63
CA ILE A 1086 7.45 -35.34 23.53
C ILE A 1086 6.33 -35.23 22.49
N THR A 1087 5.42 -34.29 22.71
CA THR A 1087 4.34 -34.00 21.75
C THR A 1087 4.90 -33.20 20.58
N VAL A 1088 4.49 -33.54 19.35
CA VAL A 1088 4.78 -32.73 18.15
C VAL A 1088 3.46 -32.36 17.49
N ALA A 1089 3.22 -31.06 17.33
CA ALA A 1089 2.07 -30.49 16.67
C ALA A 1089 2.48 -29.66 15.46
N ASP A 1090 1.66 -29.74 14.41
CA ASP A 1090 1.74 -28.95 13.20
C ASP A 1090 0.69 -27.84 13.29
N ALA A 1091 1.15 -26.59 13.31
CA ALA A 1091 0.29 -25.43 13.46
C ALA A 1091 -0.59 -25.18 12.22
N ARG A 1092 -0.08 -25.50 11.01
CA ARG A 1092 -0.63 -25.19 9.67
C ARG A 1092 -0.86 -23.70 9.36
N PHE A 1093 -1.43 -22.95 10.29
CA PHE A 1093 -1.82 -21.55 10.18
C PHE A 1093 -1.06 -20.69 11.19
N CYS A 1094 -0.44 -19.62 10.71
CA CYS A 1094 -0.07 -18.49 11.57
C CYS A 1094 -1.26 -17.58 11.83
N LYS A 1095 -2.19 -17.49 10.86
CA LYS A 1095 -3.40 -16.68 10.98
C LYS A 1095 -4.59 -17.32 10.25
N PRO A 1096 -5.76 -17.45 10.90
CA PRO A 1096 -5.97 -17.36 12.35
C PRO A 1096 -5.25 -18.51 13.08
N LEU A 1097 -4.84 -18.27 14.33
CA LEU A 1097 -4.23 -19.31 15.18
C LEU A 1097 -5.25 -20.34 15.66
N ASP A 1098 -4.83 -21.60 15.79
CA ASP A 1098 -5.60 -22.63 16.53
C ASP A 1098 -5.51 -22.40 18.05
N ARG A 1099 -6.33 -21.48 18.54
CA ARG A 1099 -6.45 -21.15 19.97
C ARG A 1099 -6.85 -22.35 20.83
N SER A 1100 -7.55 -23.34 20.26
CA SER A 1100 -7.91 -24.58 20.95
C SER A 1100 -6.70 -25.48 21.16
N LEU A 1101 -5.93 -25.74 20.11
CA LEU A 1101 -4.71 -26.55 20.16
C LEU A 1101 -3.65 -25.92 21.06
N ILE A 1102 -3.34 -24.63 20.88
CA ILE A 1102 -2.33 -23.92 21.69
C ILE A 1102 -2.70 -24.00 23.18
N ARG A 1103 -3.97 -23.75 23.53
CA ARG A 1103 -4.45 -23.86 24.92
C ARG A 1103 -4.38 -25.29 25.45
N SER A 1104 -4.63 -26.30 24.62
CA SER A 1104 -4.47 -27.71 25.00
C SER A 1104 -3.02 -28.02 25.34
N LEU A 1105 -2.09 -27.74 24.41
CA LEU A 1105 -0.65 -27.96 24.58
C LEU A 1105 -0.10 -27.22 25.81
N ALA A 1106 -0.45 -25.95 25.98
CA ALA A 1106 -0.06 -25.10 27.10
C ALA A 1106 -0.56 -25.60 28.47
N LYS A 1107 -1.66 -26.36 28.51
CA LYS A 1107 -2.23 -26.92 29.76
C LYS A 1107 -1.75 -28.34 30.06
N SER A 1108 -1.41 -29.13 29.05
CA SER A 1108 -0.96 -30.52 29.21
C SER A 1108 0.56 -30.69 29.35
N HIS A 1109 1.35 -29.65 29.07
CA HIS A 1109 2.82 -29.70 29.08
C HIS A 1109 3.44 -28.69 30.05
N GLU A 1110 4.62 -29.03 30.59
CA GLU A 1110 5.48 -28.13 31.37
C GLU A 1110 6.17 -27.09 30.48
N VAL A 1111 6.45 -27.47 29.23
CA VAL A 1111 7.20 -26.68 28.24
C VAL A 1111 6.49 -26.69 26.89
N LEU A 1112 6.37 -25.52 26.27
CA LEU A 1112 5.99 -25.34 24.87
C LEU A 1112 7.13 -24.66 24.10
N ILE A 1113 7.60 -25.27 23.01
CA ILE A 1113 8.58 -24.66 22.11
C ILE A 1113 7.90 -24.40 20.77
N THR A 1114 7.88 -23.15 20.31
CA THR A 1114 7.44 -22.81 18.94
C THR A 1114 8.64 -22.83 18.01
N VAL A 1115 8.48 -23.38 16.81
CA VAL A 1115 9.58 -23.50 15.82
C VAL A 1115 9.13 -23.02 14.45
N GLU A 1116 9.83 -22.05 13.87
CA GLU A 1116 9.55 -21.47 12.57
C GLU A 1116 10.82 -21.07 11.80
N GLU A 1117 10.68 -20.88 10.49
CA GLU A 1117 11.74 -20.40 9.60
C GLU A 1117 11.41 -18.98 9.08
N ALA A 1118 11.20 -18.07 10.03
CA ALA A 1118 10.93 -16.65 9.82
C ALA A 1118 11.63 -15.81 10.91
N SER A 1119 11.67 -14.49 10.71
CA SER A 1119 12.21 -13.53 11.67
C SER A 1119 11.35 -13.37 12.91
N ILE A 1120 11.89 -12.63 13.89
CA ILE A 1120 11.10 -12.00 14.95
C ILE A 1120 9.91 -11.22 14.36
N GLY A 1121 8.78 -11.23 15.08
CA GLY A 1121 7.49 -10.75 14.61
C GLY A 1121 6.61 -11.82 13.94
N GLY A 1122 7.16 -12.99 13.63
CA GLY A 1122 6.45 -14.12 13.00
C GLY A 1122 5.50 -14.91 13.90
N PHE A 1123 5.32 -16.20 13.57
CA PHE A 1123 4.37 -17.12 14.20
C PHE A 1123 4.51 -17.19 15.72
N SER A 1124 5.75 -17.27 16.22
CA SER A 1124 6.05 -17.33 17.64
C SER A 1124 5.58 -16.09 18.40
N SER A 1125 5.66 -14.91 17.78
CA SER A 1125 5.14 -13.65 18.36
C SER A 1125 3.61 -13.67 18.45
N HIS A 1126 2.94 -14.16 17.41
CA HIS A 1126 1.49 -14.34 17.40
C HIS A 1126 1.02 -15.32 18.48
N VAL A 1127 1.70 -16.48 18.62
CA VAL A 1127 1.39 -17.46 19.69
C VAL A 1127 1.64 -16.87 21.07
N ALA A 1128 2.74 -16.14 21.27
CA ALA A 1128 3.07 -15.49 22.55
C ALA A 1128 2.02 -14.44 22.98
N GLN A 1129 1.57 -13.57 22.07
CA GLN A 1129 0.54 -12.59 22.37
C GLN A 1129 -0.81 -13.27 22.70
N PHE A 1130 -1.18 -14.33 21.99
CA PHE A 1130 -2.36 -15.13 22.36
C PHE A 1130 -2.22 -15.75 23.76
N MET A 1131 -1.07 -16.38 24.07
CA MET A 1131 -0.84 -17.00 25.39
C MET A 1131 -0.84 -15.99 26.54
N ALA A 1132 -0.34 -14.77 26.31
CA ALA A 1132 -0.37 -13.69 27.29
C ALA A 1132 -1.80 -13.21 27.58
N LEU A 1133 -2.61 -13.01 26.54
CA LEU A 1133 -3.99 -12.54 26.65
C LEU A 1133 -4.96 -13.63 27.15
N ASP A 1134 -4.69 -14.91 26.91
CA ASP A 1134 -5.43 -16.06 27.47
C ASP A 1134 -4.98 -16.41 28.91
N GLY A 1135 -4.01 -15.67 29.47
CA GLY A 1135 -3.48 -15.88 30.83
C GLY A 1135 -2.60 -17.13 30.99
N LEU A 1136 -2.15 -17.75 29.91
CA LEU A 1136 -1.40 -19.02 29.94
C LEU A 1136 0.03 -18.85 30.49
N PHE A 1137 0.60 -17.64 30.40
CA PHE A 1137 1.88 -17.30 31.05
C PHE A 1137 1.78 -17.08 32.57
N ASP A 1138 0.58 -16.92 33.14
CA ASP A 1138 0.40 -16.73 34.59
C ASP A 1138 0.63 -18.03 35.40
N GLY A 1139 0.79 -19.17 34.69
CA GLY A 1139 0.97 -20.50 35.26
C GLY A 1139 2.44 -20.88 35.51
N LYS A 1140 2.78 -22.13 35.20
CA LYS A 1140 4.15 -22.68 35.27
C LYS A 1140 4.71 -23.03 33.88
N LEU A 1141 4.01 -22.64 32.81
CA LEU A 1141 4.38 -22.98 31.45
C LEU A 1141 5.66 -22.26 31.06
N LYS A 1142 6.70 -23.02 30.73
CA LYS A 1142 7.89 -22.47 30.08
C LYS A 1142 7.65 -22.37 28.58
N TRP A 1143 7.91 -21.21 28.00
CA TRP A 1143 7.87 -21.03 26.54
C TRP A 1143 9.23 -20.63 25.99
N ARG A 1144 9.61 -21.18 24.84
CA ARG A 1144 10.78 -20.73 24.05
C ARG A 1144 10.43 -20.64 22.55
N PRO A 1145 10.73 -19.52 21.88
CA PRO A 1145 10.72 -19.44 20.43
C PRO A 1145 12.05 -19.93 19.83
N LEU A 1146 11.96 -20.74 18.79
CA LEU A 1146 13.06 -21.03 17.85
C LEU A 1146 12.67 -20.45 16.49
N ALA A 1147 13.31 -19.35 16.13
CA ALA A 1147 13.09 -18.57 14.93
C ALA A 1147 14.45 -18.18 14.31
N LEU A 1148 14.45 -17.53 13.14
CA LEU A 1148 15.71 -17.07 12.53
C LEU A 1148 16.42 -16.05 13.44
N PRO A 1149 17.77 -16.09 13.53
CA PRO A 1149 18.53 -15.14 14.31
C PRO A 1149 18.43 -13.73 13.72
N ASP A 1150 18.65 -12.72 14.56
CA ASP A 1150 18.60 -11.29 14.19
C ASP A 1150 19.85 -10.85 13.41
N ARG A 1151 20.10 -11.50 12.27
CA ARG A 1151 21.21 -11.29 11.32
C ARG A 1151 20.90 -11.94 9.98
N TYR A 1152 21.42 -11.38 8.90
CA TYR A 1152 21.44 -12.09 7.62
C TYR A 1152 22.31 -13.34 7.72
N ILE A 1153 21.85 -14.41 7.08
CA ILE A 1153 22.57 -15.68 6.92
C ILE A 1153 23.08 -15.73 5.49
N ASP A 1154 24.37 -16.00 5.34
CA ASP A 1154 25.05 -15.99 4.03
C ASP A 1154 24.68 -17.19 3.17
N HIS A 1155 25.09 -17.14 1.89
CA HIS A 1155 24.90 -18.21 0.93
C HIS A 1155 25.57 -19.52 1.37
N GLY A 1156 24.85 -20.63 1.30
CA GLY A 1156 25.37 -21.95 1.71
C GLY A 1156 24.50 -23.10 1.20
N SER A 1157 24.73 -24.34 1.65
CA SER A 1157 23.69 -25.36 1.50
C SER A 1157 22.56 -25.09 2.50
N ALA A 1158 21.34 -25.54 2.19
CA ALA A 1158 20.21 -25.38 3.11
C ALA A 1158 20.47 -26.02 4.49
N SER A 1159 21.26 -27.11 4.54
CA SER A 1159 21.67 -27.73 5.80
C SER A 1159 22.64 -26.86 6.61
N ASP A 1160 23.56 -26.17 5.94
CA ASP A 1160 24.52 -25.28 6.61
C ASP A 1160 23.79 -24.05 7.16
N GLN A 1161 22.90 -23.44 6.37
CA GLN A 1161 22.08 -22.31 6.80
C GLN A 1161 21.15 -22.67 7.97
N LEU A 1162 20.50 -23.83 7.95
CA LEU A 1162 19.70 -24.32 9.09
C LEU A 1162 20.56 -24.57 10.33
N SER A 1163 21.79 -25.04 10.17
CA SER A 1163 22.75 -25.21 11.27
C SER A 1163 23.18 -23.86 11.83
N GLU A 1164 23.44 -22.89 10.97
CA GLU A 1164 23.81 -21.53 11.34
C GLU A 1164 22.65 -20.75 12.01
N ALA A 1165 21.41 -21.03 11.60
CA ALA A 1165 20.20 -20.51 12.21
C ALA A 1165 19.86 -21.14 13.57
N GLY A 1166 20.43 -22.31 13.89
CA GLY A 1166 20.05 -23.08 15.07
C GLY A 1166 18.71 -23.82 14.94
N LEU A 1167 18.29 -24.16 13.71
CA LEU A 1167 16.98 -24.77 13.41
C LEU A 1167 17.06 -26.24 12.94
N THR A 1168 18.23 -26.88 13.02
CA THR A 1168 18.37 -28.32 12.74
C THR A 1168 17.73 -29.19 13.83
N PRO A 1169 17.40 -30.45 13.55
CA PRO A 1169 16.85 -31.38 14.55
C PRO A 1169 17.69 -31.46 15.84
N SER A 1170 19.03 -31.44 15.73
CA SER A 1170 19.93 -31.46 16.89
C SER A 1170 19.80 -30.21 17.76
N HIS A 1171 19.67 -29.02 17.17
CA HIS A 1171 19.48 -27.77 17.92
C HIS A 1171 18.12 -27.73 18.64
N ILE A 1172 17.06 -28.21 17.99
CA ILE A 1172 15.71 -28.30 18.59
C ILE A 1172 15.72 -29.31 19.74
N ALA A 1173 16.31 -30.50 19.54
CA ALA A 1173 16.47 -31.51 20.58
C ALA A 1173 17.32 -30.98 21.76
N ALA A 1174 18.44 -30.32 21.50
CA ALA A 1174 19.26 -29.69 22.52
C ALA A 1174 18.50 -28.59 23.29
N SER A 1175 17.61 -27.86 22.63
CA SER A 1175 16.72 -26.88 23.26
C SER A 1175 15.71 -27.53 24.19
N VAL A 1176 15.09 -28.65 23.77
CA VAL A 1176 14.23 -29.48 24.64
C VAL A 1176 14.97 -29.88 25.91
N PHE A 1177 16.16 -30.46 25.80
CA PHE A 1177 16.97 -30.89 26.94
C PHE A 1177 17.41 -29.73 27.84
N ASN A 1178 17.78 -28.57 27.27
CA ASN A 1178 18.18 -27.41 28.05
C ASN A 1178 17.03 -26.82 28.89
N VAL A 1179 15.82 -26.70 28.35
CA VAL A 1179 14.69 -26.07 29.07
C VAL A 1179 14.20 -26.93 30.25
N ILE A 1180 14.36 -28.26 30.17
CA ILE A 1180 14.10 -29.21 31.26
C ILE A 1180 15.30 -29.45 32.18
N GLY A 1181 16.44 -28.77 31.98
CA GLY A 1181 17.62 -28.84 32.84
C GLY A 1181 18.58 -30.01 32.59
N GLN A 1182 18.44 -30.74 31.48
CA GLN A 1182 19.28 -31.87 31.09
C GLN A 1182 20.44 -31.46 30.16
N THR A 1183 21.20 -30.43 30.56
CA THR A 1183 22.27 -29.82 29.74
C THR A 1183 23.36 -30.80 29.28
N ARG A 1184 23.60 -31.89 30.01
CA ARG A 1184 24.55 -32.94 29.58
C ARG A 1184 24.09 -33.66 28.32
N ASP A 1185 22.80 -33.93 28.20
CA ASP A 1185 22.23 -34.66 27.07
C ASP A 1185 22.02 -33.71 25.88
N ALA A 1186 21.72 -32.43 26.15
CA ALA A 1186 21.82 -31.36 25.15
C ALA A 1186 23.22 -31.29 24.51
N LEU A 1187 24.28 -31.34 25.31
CA LEU A 1187 25.67 -31.35 24.81
C LEU A 1187 25.98 -32.60 23.97
N LYS A 1188 25.56 -33.80 24.41
CA LYS A 1188 25.78 -35.05 23.64
C LYS A 1188 25.17 -35.00 22.25
N ILE A 1189 23.95 -34.47 22.11
CA ILE A 1189 23.24 -34.38 20.82
C ILE A 1189 23.87 -33.33 19.88
N MET A 1190 24.52 -32.32 20.45
CA MET A 1190 25.27 -31.30 19.68
C MET A 1190 26.68 -31.76 19.27
N MET A 1191 27.23 -32.81 19.89
CA MET A 1191 28.49 -33.39 19.45
C MET A 1191 28.27 -34.21 18.16
N PRO A 1192 29.14 -34.09 17.15
CA PRO A 1192 29.10 -34.99 16.01
C PRO A 1192 29.35 -36.42 16.51
N LEU A 1193 28.50 -37.35 16.09
CA LEU A 1193 28.72 -38.79 16.33
C LEU A 1193 30.10 -39.17 15.78
N GLU A 1194 30.96 -39.75 16.61
CA GLU A 1194 32.20 -40.37 16.16
C GLU A 1194 31.85 -41.46 15.14
N LYS A 1195 32.47 -41.39 13.95
CA LYS A 1195 32.18 -42.23 12.78
C LYS A 1195 32.81 -43.61 12.84
#